data_AF-A0A016TYM8-F1
#
_entry.id   AF-A0A016TYM8-F1
#
_cell.length_a   1.000
_cell.length_b   1.000
_cell.length_c   1.000
_cell.angle_alpha   90.00
_cell.angle_beta   90.00
_cell.angle_gamma   90.00
#
_symmetry.space_group_name_H-M   'P 1'
#
loop_
_entity.id
_entity.type
_entity.pdbx_description
1 polymer ?
#
loop_
_entity_poly.entity_id
_entity_poly.type
_entity_poly.pdbx_seq_one_letter_code
_entity_poly.pdbx_strand_id
1 'polypeptide(L)'
;MGDVRWRTLGLAAVLLAMMSAPVDSSFGAMSIDLGSQFLKVGIVKPGVPMEIVLNKESQRKTPNVLSIRNGERLFGDAAQGLAVRYPASVYGHLLDLVAKHIDHPSVKVFHQRFPHLAVEKHVNESSVVFPIGDTTYPVETLLAMILTNVREFTEAFAEMSIRDVVISVPAYFTQAERLVIEKAAEIAKLNLLQLLNDGTAAALNYGVFRRKEITEKPQRLLIYDMGAAKTIATLVEYKLGKAKYGKEPKLTVLGIGFDRTLGGLEMTLRLRDLLVTKFNEHYKTKKQITTSEKAMAKLFKEAERLKQVLSANMDHYAQVESVHEDVDMRVHVTREEFNKLIDDLMERVVSPVDQALKIAELTLDQVDQVVLMGAGTRVPRVQEELQKFIGGKELGRFLNTDEAIAMGALFQAAHLSKGFKVKPFGVEELIIFPVQVNFISKQKQENGEVIEKPITRQVFQLKSSYPTTKKTITFTSYTDDFSFDLNYSGLKHFTEQQVKEFDSLVSHLNKVSVSGVGKALEEKYKPDQTEFAGVKVAFQMDLSGIVRIEKAEAVIQRKSQGVVESITKTITGFFSSKTEEGEPTESDDKKEEDAVETVVSEEKSPSADDTAPSDDEKTVTDETPEKTETKSEEKKEEKTEEKKEGAKEETKDKKAEETGDKKEESKKKNATSADATKEKGTIPEVSKVTLKIKQMYTTAHLMSKQDVAGAKKILEQFEKRERHARERAAAENELEGYAFEVSQLLEEEEYVKHSTEEERKKLTEQVKSIRNWLEDETTPDTKTSEFTKRHVALQTLLRPIKKRVEEGKTLAPALNNLESMLNSSRIMVKMGGDDEKSLFNKSDADAFGKKLDKLATWLTEKKEAQAKRQPHEDPALTTSEVAAKLKSLDRELNAFMKKMKQTRIKDVEELLKKKSESGEEKADSKKEGQKKESEEDKKEKENKETKDETSEKKVVEEGGNDTQNEAVKEEL
;
A
#
# COMPACT_ATOMS: atom_id res chain seq x y z
N MET A 1 18.63 -49.29 -13.53
CA MET A 1 17.36 -48.56 -13.78
C MET A 1 16.73 -47.92 -12.53
N GLY A 2 17.01 -48.38 -11.30
CA GLY A 2 16.41 -47.81 -10.08
C GLY A 2 16.69 -46.31 -9.87
N ASP A 3 17.96 -45.89 -9.87
CA ASP A 3 18.37 -44.52 -9.53
C ASP A 3 17.71 -43.42 -10.36
N VAL A 4 17.47 -43.68 -11.66
CA VAL A 4 16.87 -42.68 -12.55
C VAL A 4 15.45 -42.34 -12.10
N ARG A 5 14.67 -43.34 -11.67
CA ARG A 5 13.30 -43.11 -11.15
C ARG A 5 13.31 -42.32 -9.85
N TRP A 6 14.19 -42.68 -8.91
CA TRP A 6 14.31 -41.96 -7.64
C TRP A 6 14.80 -40.52 -7.83
N ARG A 7 15.75 -40.28 -8.74
CA ARG A 7 16.19 -38.92 -9.09
C ARG A 7 15.09 -38.11 -9.76
N THR A 8 14.28 -38.68 -10.66
CA THR A 8 13.13 -37.95 -11.25
C THR A 8 12.02 -37.67 -10.24
N LEU A 9 11.73 -38.58 -9.32
CA LEU A 9 10.77 -38.36 -8.22
C LEU A 9 11.27 -37.30 -7.23
N GLY A 10 12.56 -37.32 -6.89
CA GLY A 10 13.20 -36.29 -6.07
C GLY A 10 13.15 -34.91 -6.72
N LEU A 11 13.49 -34.80 -8.02
CA LEU A 11 13.41 -33.52 -8.74
C LEU A 11 11.96 -33.01 -8.83
N ALA A 12 10.99 -33.89 -9.09
CA ALA A 12 9.58 -33.52 -9.12
C ALA A 12 9.07 -33.07 -7.75
N ALA A 13 9.51 -33.71 -6.66
CA ALA A 13 9.17 -33.31 -5.29
C ALA A 13 9.81 -31.97 -4.90
N VAL A 14 11.06 -31.70 -5.30
CA VAL A 14 11.72 -30.39 -5.09
C VAL A 14 11.06 -29.29 -5.93
N LEU A 15 10.66 -29.57 -7.18
CA LEU A 15 9.90 -28.63 -8.00
C LEU A 15 8.51 -28.34 -7.42
N LEU A 16 7.79 -29.35 -6.91
CA LEU A 16 6.55 -29.13 -6.16
C LEU A 16 6.78 -28.31 -4.88
N ALA A 17 7.87 -28.57 -4.15
CA ALA A 17 8.23 -27.81 -2.95
C ALA A 17 8.57 -26.34 -3.30
N MET A 18 9.27 -26.09 -4.41
CA MET A 18 9.55 -24.72 -4.89
C MET A 18 8.31 -24.02 -5.45
N MET A 19 7.34 -24.76 -5.99
CA MET A 19 6.02 -24.23 -6.39
C MET A 19 5.00 -24.16 -5.25
N SER A 20 5.32 -24.66 -4.05
CA SER A 20 4.47 -24.55 -2.85
C SER A 20 5.13 -23.79 -1.69
N ALA A 21 6.39 -23.34 -1.87
CA ALA A 21 6.95 -22.25 -1.10
C ALA A 21 6.22 -20.95 -1.49
N PRO A 22 5.50 -20.27 -0.57
CA PRO A 22 4.93 -18.97 -0.86
C PRO A 22 6.08 -17.99 -1.09
N VAL A 23 6.27 -17.56 -2.34
CA VAL A 23 7.19 -16.46 -2.65
C VAL A 23 6.51 -15.17 -2.21
N ASP A 24 6.53 -14.91 -0.90
CA ASP A 24 5.87 -13.80 -0.20
C ASP A 24 6.46 -12.40 -0.53
N SER A 25 7.10 -12.26 -1.70
CA SER A 25 7.41 -10.97 -2.31
C SER A 25 6.14 -10.32 -2.85
N SER A 26 5.30 -9.84 -1.93
CA SER A 26 4.24 -8.84 -2.19
C SER A 26 4.88 -7.62 -2.85
N PHE A 27 4.95 -7.61 -4.18
CA PHE A 27 5.42 -6.45 -4.95
C PHE A 27 4.42 -5.30 -4.94
N GLY A 28 3.17 -5.53 -4.52
CA GLY A 28 2.15 -4.50 -4.35
C GLY A 28 2.26 -3.80 -2.99
N ALA A 29 1.82 -2.54 -2.96
CA ALA A 29 1.76 -1.70 -1.76
C ALA A 29 0.42 -0.95 -1.72
N MET A 30 -0.02 -0.57 -0.52
CA MET A 30 -1.26 0.15 -0.31
C MET A 30 -1.10 1.38 0.57
N SER A 31 -2.13 2.22 0.60
CA SER A 31 -2.29 3.28 1.58
C SER A 31 -3.63 3.17 2.29
N ILE A 32 -3.71 3.67 3.52
CA ILE A 32 -4.96 3.74 4.29
C ILE A 32 -5.14 5.18 4.75
N ASP A 33 -6.16 5.86 4.24
CA ASP A 33 -6.68 7.07 4.87
C ASP A 33 -7.52 6.66 6.09
N LEU A 34 -6.97 6.84 7.29
CA LEU A 34 -7.56 6.40 8.55
C LEU A 34 -8.43 7.52 9.15
N GLY A 35 -9.51 7.89 8.44
CA GLY A 35 -10.45 8.92 8.88
C GLY A 35 -11.43 8.45 9.98
N SER A 36 -11.83 9.34 10.89
CA SER A 36 -12.64 8.97 12.08
C SER A 36 -14.04 8.39 11.78
N GLN A 37 -14.59 8.63 10.59
CA GLN A 37 -15.92 8.16 10.15
C GLN A 37 -15.87 7.31 8.88
N PHE A 38 -14.88 7.52 8.00
CA PHE A 38 -14.70 6.78 6.76
C PHE A 38 -13.22 6.48 6.53
N LEU A 39 -12.96 5.27 6.04
CA LEU A 39 -11.68 4.83 5.49
C LEU A 39 -11.70 5.01 3.98
N LYS A 40 -10.55 5.35 3.39
CA LYS A 40 -10.28 5.14 1.96
C LYS A 40 -8.94 4.42 1.82
N VAL A 41 -8.78 3.66 0.75
CA VAL A 41 -7.62 2.78 0.58
C VAL A 41 -7.11 2.93 -0.84
N GLY A 42 -5.83 3.25 -0.99
CA GLY A 42 -5.16 3.25 -2.29
C GLY A 42 -4.39 1.94 -2.50
N ILE A 43 -4.28 1.47 -3.74
CA ILE A 43 -3.44 0.33 -4.11
C ILE A 43 -2.57 0.64 -5.34
N VAL A 44 -1.37 0.06 -5.35
CA VAL A 44 -0.54 -0.08 -6.54
C VAL A 44 0.01 -1.51 -6.60
N LYS A 45 -0.17 -2.19 -7.74
CA LYS A 45 0.30 -3.56 -7.99
C LYS A 45 0.96 -3.64 -9.39
N PRO A 46 1.89 -4.58 -9.64
CA PRO A 46 2.55 -4.69 -10.94
C PRO A 46 1.56 -4.77 -12.11
N GLY A 47 1.77 -3.95 -13.15
CA GLY A 47 0.89 -3.88 -14.33
C GLY A 47 -0.35 -3.00 -14.18
N VAL A 48 -0.64 -2.48 -12.98
CA VAL A 48 -1.83 -1.65 -12.69
C VAL A 48 -1.39 -0.28 -12.16
N PRO A 49 -2.04 0.83 -12.58
CA PRO A 49 -1.74 2.16 -12.05
C PRO A 49 -2.10 2.29 -10.56
N MET A 50 -1.74 3.43 -9.97
CA MET A 50 -2.24 3.82 -8.65
C MET A 50 -3.75 4.08 -8.71
N GLU A 51 -4.53 3.40 -7.89
CA GLU A 51 -6.00 3.55 -7.85
C GLU A 51 -6.56 3.44 -6.42
N ILE A 52 -7.86 3.77 -6.27
CA ILE A 52 -8.61 3.59 -5.02
C ILE A 52 -9.30 2.23 -5.05
N VAL A 53 -9.05 1.44 -4.01
CA VAL A 53 -9.67 0.13 -3.76
C VAL A 53 -11.17 0.32 -3.48
N LEU A 54 -12.00 -0.49 -4.13
CA LEU A 54 -13.43 -0.58 -3.82
C LEU A 54 -13.68 -1.55 -2.67
N ASN A 55 -14.66 -1.25 -1.81
CA ASN A 55 -15.11 -2.18 -0.79
C ASN A 55 -16.04 -3.27 -1.37
N LYS A 56 -16.56 -4.16 -0.51
CA LYS A 56 -17.41 -5.30 -0.90
C LYS A 56 -18.74 -4.85 -1.51
N GLU A 57 -19.12 -3.61 -1.23
CA GLU A 57 -20.30 -2.87 -1.66
C GLU A 57 -20.00 -1.95 -2.87
N SER A 58 -18.84 -2.13 -3.53
CA SER A 58 -18.34 -1.36 -4.69
C SER A 58 -18.15 0.15 -4.46
N GLN A 59 -18.05 0.60 -3.21
CA GLN A 59 -17.82 2.01 -2.86
C GLN A 59 -16.32 2.34 -2.71
N ARG A 60 -15.94 3.57 -3.12
CA ARG A 60 -14.59 4.15 -2.96
C ARG A 60 -14.27 4.60 -1.52
N LYS A 61 -15.20 4.39 -0.58
CA LYS A 61 -15.12 4.81 0.83
C LYS A 61 -15.83 3.78 1.69
N THR A 62 -15.21 3.35 2.79
CA THR A 62 -15.78 2.36 3.73
C THR A 62 -16.09 3.04 5.06
N PRO A 63 -17.28 2.88 5.66
CA PRO A 63 -17.55 3.35 7.02
C PRO A 63 -16.52 2.83 8.04
N ASN A 64 -15.92 3.70 8.86
CA ASN A 64 -14.94 3.32 9.88
C ASN A 64 -15.64 2.83 11.16
N VAL A 65 -16.38 1.73 11.03
CA VAL A 65 -17.15 1.08 12.10
C VAL A 65 -16.99 -0.44 12.09
N LEU A 66 -17.10 -1.02 13.29
CA LEU A 66 -17.03 -2.44 13.59
C LEU A 66 -18.24 -2.83 14.45
N SER A 67 -18.86 -3.97 14.17
CA SER A 67 -19.88 -4.59 15.02
C SER A 67 -19.43 -5.99 15.41
N ILE A 68 -19.41 -6.30 16.70
CA ILE A 68 -19.12 -7.66 17.21
C ILE A 68 -20.37 -8.18 17.91
N ARG A 69 -21.01 -9.21 17.34
CA ARG A 69 -22.28 -9.78 17.83
C ARG A 69 -22.30 -11.28 17.57
N ASN A 70 -22.88 -12.07 18.47
CA ASN A 70 -23.00 -13.54 18.37
C ASN A 70 -21.66 -14.27 18.11
N GLY A 71 -20.52 -13.64 18.44
CA GLY A 71 -19.18 -14.15 18.14
C GLY A 71 -18.69 -13.88 16.70
N GLU A 72 -19.45 -13.17 15.85
CA GLU A 72 -19.07 -12.75 14.51
C GLU A 72 -18.62 -11.27 14.49
N ARG A 73 -17.90 -10.86 13.44
CA ARG A 73 -17.54 -9.46 13.18
C ARG A 73 -18.15 -8.99 11.87
N LEU A 74 -18.72 -7.79 11.90
CA LEU A 74 -19.10 -7.03 10.71
C LEU A 74 -18.31 -5.73 10.69
N PHE A 75 -18.04 -5.22 9.49
CA PHE A 75 -17.25 -4.01 9.25
C PHE A 75 -17.97 -3.13 8.21
N GLY A 76 -17.58 -1.86 8.08
CA GLY A 76 -18.04 -1.02 6.98
C GLY A 76 -19.55 -0.86 6.94
N ASP A 77 -20.13 -0.89 5.74
CA ASP A 77 -21.56 -0.73 5.50
C ASP A 77 -22.40 -1.80 6.23
N ALA A 78 -21.92 -3.05 6.31
CA ALA A 78 -22.59 -4.12 7.05
C ALA A 78 -22.70 -3.84 8.56
N ALA A 79 -21.66 -3.25 9.18
CA ALA A 79 -21.74 -2.78 10.57
C ALA A 79 -22.59 -1.50 10.70
N GLN A 80 -22.42 -0.55 9.76
CA GLN A 80 -23.16 0.71 9.75
C GLN A 80 -24.68 0.50 9.64
N GLY A 81 -25.12 -0.51 8.89
CA GLY A 81 -26.52 -0.91 8.76
C GLY A 81 -27.15 -1.39 10.09
N LEU A 82 -26.35 -1.92 11.02
CA LEU A 82 -26.84 -2.33 12.34
C LEU A 82 -26.98 -1.17 13.34
N ALA A 83 -26.35 -0.01 13.10
CA ALA A 83 -26.24 1.07 14.09
C ALA A 83 -27.58 1.62 14.60
N VAL A 84 -28.66 1.54 13.80
CA VAL A 84 -30.02 1.92 14.23
C VAL A 84 -30.74 0.80 14.99
N ARG A 85 -30.42 -0.48 14.69
CA ARG A 85 -31.10 -1.65 15.29
C ARG A 85 -30.44 -2.12 16.59
N TYR A 86 -29.12 -1.96 16.69
CA TYR A 86 -28.29 -2.38 17.83
C TYR A 86 -27.21 -1.31 18.14
N PRO A 87 -27.56 -0.10 18.60
CA PRO A 87 -26.61 1.00 18.77
C PRO A 87 -25.41 0.64 19.67
N ALA A 88 -25.68 0.06 20.84
CA ALA A 88 -24.69 -0.43 21.80
C ALA A 88 -23.75 -1.56 21.30
N SER A 89 -23.89 -2.00 20.04
CA SER A 89 -23.05 -3.03 19.41
C SER A 89 -22.27 -2.54 18.17
N VAL A 90 -22.30 -1.24 17.85
CA VAL A 90 -21.58 -0.68 16.68
C VAL A 90 -20.56 0.37 17.14
N TYR A 91 -19.30 -0.02 17.08
CA TYR A 91 -18.16 0.74 17.57
C TYR A 91 -17.55 1.56 16.42
N GLY A 92 -17.47 2.88 16.60
CA GLY A 92 -16.90 3.85 15.65
C GLY A 92 -16.12 4.95 16.36
N HIS A 93 -15.55 5.89 15.62
CA HIS A 93 -14.80 7.04 16.16
C HIS A 93 -13.62 6.66 17.10
N LEU A 94 -13.13 5.42 17.01
CA LEU A 94 -12.16 4.81 17.92
C LEU A 94 -10.80 5.55 17.99
N LEU A 95 -10.47 6.34 16.97
CA LEU A 95 -9.25 7.17 16.92
C LEU A 95 -9.23 8.23 18.02
N ASP A 96 -10.39 8.73 18.44
CA ASP A 96 -10.50 9.75 19.47
C ASP A 96 -10.08 9.19 20.85
N LEU A 97 -10.15 7.86 21.03
CA LEU A 97 -9.81 7.09 22.23
C LEU A 97 -8.37 6.51 22.25
N VAL A 98 -7.65 6.56 21.12
CA VAL A 98 -6.31 5.97 20.97
C VAL A 98 -5.34 6.44 22.05
N ALA A 99 -4.64 5.51 22.70
CA ALA A 99 -3.65 5.72 23.76
C ALA A 99 -4.14 6.41 25.06
N LYS A 100 -5.47 6.47 25.30
CA LYS A 100 -6.06 7.22 26.43
C LYS A 100 -6.64 6.32 27.51
N HIS A 101 -6.41 6.69 28.76
CA HIS A 101 -7.04 6.08 29.95
C HIS A 101 -8.47 6.62 30.16
N ILE A 102 -9.27 5.90 30.96
CA ILE A 102 -10.72 6.15 31.14
C ILE A 102 -11.05 7.60 31.57
N ASP A 103 -10.21 8.23 32.39
CA ASP A 103 -10.44 9.58 32.91
C ASP A 103 -10.02 10.72 31.95
N HIS A 104 -9.36 10.40 30.83
CA HIS A 104 -8.80 11.40 29.92
C HIS A 104 -9.90 12.28 29.28
N PRO A 105 -9.70 13.59 29.08
CA PRO A 105 -10.74 14.51 28.59
C PRO A 105 -11.45 14.05 27.30
N SER A 106 -10.72 13.55 26.29
CA SER A 106 -11.34 13.04 25.05
C SER A 106 -12.24 11.81 25.26
N VAL A 107 -12.02 10.99 26.31
CA VAL A 107 -12.87 9.84 26.63
C VAL A 107 -14.19 10.30 27.24
N LYS A 108 -14.16 11.35 28.08
CA LYS A 108 -15.36 12.02 28.60
C LYS A 108 -16.19 12.62 27.46
N VAL A 109 -15.55 13.29 26.49
CA VAL A 109 -16.21 13.79 25.27
C VAL A 109 -16.77 12.65 24.42
N PHE A 110 -16.03 11.55 24.22
CA PHE A 110 -16.54 10.38 23.50
C PHE A 110 -17.80 9.79 24.16
N HIS A 111 -17.81 9.62 25.48
CA HIS A 111 -18.96 9.10 26.20
C HIS A 111 -20.17 10.04 26.15
N GLN A 112 -19.96 11.36 26.19
CA GLN A 112 -21.03 12.36 25.96
C GLN A 112 -21.63 12.26 24.54
N ARG A 113 -20.79 11.99 23.52
CA ARG A 113 -21.22 11.85 22.12
C ARG A 113 -21.91 10.51 21.84
N PHE A 114 -21.44 9.43 22.48
CA PHE A 114 -21.88 8.04 22.25
C PHE A 114 -22.24 7.30 23.56
N PRO A 115 -23.23 7.77 24.35
CA PRO A 115 -23.52 7.24 25.69
C PRO A 115 -24.08 5.80 25.71
N HIS A 116 -24.47 5.26 24.55
CA HIS A 116 -24.89 3.87 24.37
C HIS A 116 -23.71 2.89 24.24
N LEU A 117 -22.47 3.37 24.09
CA LEU A 117 -21.28 2.53 24.08
C LEU A 117 -20.71 2.43 25.49
N ALA A 118 -20.71 1.21 26.04
CA ALA A 118 -20.01 0.90 27.28
C ALA A 118 -18.49 1.00 27.06
N VAL A 119 -17.81 1.69 27.97
CA VAL A 119 -16.36 1.92 27.95
C VAL A 119 -15.83 1.74 29.37
N GLU A 120 -14.81 0.90 29.54
CA GLU A 120 -14.24 0.52 30.84
C GLU A 120 -12.73 0.76 30.88
N LYS A 121 -12.15 0.74 32.09
CA LYS A 121 -10.70 0.84 32.32
C LYS A 121 -10.02 -0.51 32.07
N HIS A 122 -8.95 -0.55 31.27
CA HIS A 122 -8.15 -1.77 31.13
C HIS A 122 -7.46 -2.13 32.46
N VAL A 123 -7.29 -3.43 32.74
CA VAL A 123 -6.71 -3.97 33.99
C VAL A 123 -5.26 -3.53 34.27
N ASN A 124 -4.49 -3.23 33.23
CA ASN A 124 -3.13 -2.68 33.26
C ASN A 124 -3.11 -1.14 33.15
N GLU A 125 -4.29 -0.53 33.28
CA GLU A 125 -4.62 0.90 33.10
C GLU A 125 -4.31 1.48 31.71
N SER A 126 -4.02 0.63 30.71
CA SER A 126 -3.28 1.06 29.53
C SER A 126 -4.03 1.90 28.52
N SER A 127 -5.29 1.57 28.34
CA SER A 127 -6.22 2.19 27.40
C SER A 127 -7.65 1.96 27.89
N VAL A 128 -8.63 2.40 27.11
CA VAL A 128 -10.02 2.00 27.32
C VAL A 128 -10.31 0.65 26.66
N VAL A 129 -11.17 -0.15 27.31
CA VAL A 129 -11.70 -1.40 26.75
C VAL A 129 -13.21 -1.30 26.53
N PHE A 130 -13.70 -2.03 25.54
CA PHE A 130 -15.13 -2.24 25.31
C PHE A 130 -15.52 -3.63 25.83
N PRO A 131 -16.45 -3.76 26.80
CA PRO A 131 -17.01 -5.04 27.21
C PRO A 131 -18.01 -5.53 26.15
N ILE A 132 -17.78 -6.70 25.55
CA ILE A 132 -18.60 -7.26 24.47
C ILE A 132 -18.86 -8.74 24.76
N GLY A 133 -20.00 -9.03 25.41
CA GLY A 133 -20.26 -10.34 25.99
C GLY A 133 -19.23 -10.66 27.09
N ASP A 134 -18.78 -11.91 27.14
CA ASP A 134 -17.82 -12.39 28.16
C ASP A 134 -16.36 -12.00 27.87
N THR A 135 -16.09 -10.93 27.09
CA THR A 135 -14.74 -10.53 26.69
C THR A 135 -14.62 -9.02 26.56
N THR A 136 -13.54 -8.46 27.13
CA THR A 136 -13.16 -7.04 26.97
C THR A 136 -12.17 -6.88 25.83
N TYR A 137 -12.39 -5.85 25.01
CA TYR A 137 -11.57 -5.57 23.82
C TYR A 137 -10.90 -4.19 23.93
N PRO A 138 -9.56 -4.12 24.02
CA PRO A 138 -8.82 -2.86 23.94
C PRO A 138 -9.10 -2.13 22.62
N VAL A 139 -9.13 -0.80 22.64
CA VAL A 139 -9.31 0.03 21.43
C VAL A 139 -8.27 -0.31 20.35
N GLU A 140 -7.05 -0.64 20.75
CA GLU A 140 -5.96 -1.10 19.87
C GLU A 140 -6.30 -2.40 19.14
N THR A 141 -6.97 -3.33 19.83
CA THR A 141 -7.40 -4.61 19.25
C THR A 141 -8.54 -4.40 18.25
N LEU A 142 -9.51 -3.53 18.56
CA LEU A 142 -10.60 -3.18 17.62
C LEU A 142 -10.06 -2.49 16.37
N LEU A 143 -9.11 -1.56 16.51
CA LEU A 143 -8.42 -0.94 15.38
C LEU A 143 -7.62 -1.96 14.55
N ALA A 144 -6.95 -2.93 15.19
CA ALA A 144 -6.28 -4.01 14.47
C ALA A 144 -7.27 -4.91 13.71
N MET A 145 -8.48 -5.13 14.23
CA MET A 145 -9.55 -5.84 13.49
C MET A 145 -9.99 -5.05 12.24
N ILE A 146 -10.15 -3.73 12.36
CA ILE A 146 -10.51 -2.86 11.23
C ILE A 146 -9.41 -2.86 10.16
N LEU A 147 -8.14 -2.70 10.54
CA LEU A 147 -6.99 -2.81 9.64
C LEU A 147 -6.87 -4.21 9.00
N THR A 148 -7.30 -5.26 9.71
CA THR A 148 -7.38 -6.63 9.18
C THR A 148 -8.46 -6.78 8.10
N ASN A 149 -9.65 -6.18 8.28
CA ASN A 149 -10.67 -6.16 7.23
C ASN A 149 -10.22 -5.32 6.02
N VAL A 150 -9.54 -4.19 6.24
CA VAL A 150 -8.92 -3.40 5.16
C VAL A 150 -7.94 -4.24 4.36
N ARG A 151 -7.03 -4.96 5.05
CA ARG A 151 -6.13 -5.92 4.43
C ARG A 151 -6.91 -6.95 3.60
N GLU A 152 -7.91 -7.63 4.19
CA GLU A 152 -8.65 -8.69 3.48
C GLU A 152 -9.40 -8.22 2.23
N PHE A 153 -10.08 -7.05 2.25
CA PHE A 153 -10.74 -6.57 1.03
C PHE A 153 -9.75 -6.02 0.00
N THR A 154 -8.62 -5.48 0.44
CA THR A 154 -7.54 -5.04 -0.45
C THR A 154 -6.85 -6.23 -1.12
N GLU A 155 -6.55 -7.29 -0.38
CA GLU A 155 -5.99 -8.53 -0.92
C GLU A 155 -6.95 -9.22 -1.91
N ALA A 156 -8.26 -9.15 -1.66
CA ALA A 156 -9.29 -9.63 -2.60
C ALA A 156 -9.34 -8.78 -3.89
N PHE A 157 -9.37 -7.45 -3.79
CA PHE A 157 -9.32 -6.53 -4.94
C PHE A 157 -7.98 -6.61 -5.71
N ALA A 158 -6.89 -6.91 -5.00
CA ALA A 158 -5.57 -7.10 -5.57
C ALA A 158 -5.42 -8.44 -6.31
N GLU A 159 -6.21 -9.45 -5.94
CA GLU A 159 -5.99 -10.87 -6.26
C GLU A 159 -4.60 -11.39 -5.81
N MET A 160 -3.99 -10.73 -4.82
CA MET A 160 -2.65 -11.05 -4.30
C MET A 160 -2.48 -10.59 -2.85
N SER A 161 -1.48 -11.15 -2.16
CA SER A 161 -1.05 -10.67 -0.84
C SER A 161 -0.53 -9.22 -0.94
N ILE A 162 -0.97 -8.35 -0.04
CA ILE A 162 -0.56 -6.94 0.04
C ILE A 162 -0.19 -6.62 1.49
N ARG A 163 1.07 -6.26 1.72
CA ARG A 163 1.62 -6.09 3.09
C ARG A 163 2.26 -4.74 3.35
N ASP A 164 2.94 -4.16 2.36
CA ASP A 164 3.54 -2.82 2.44
C ASP A 164 2.43 -1.75 2.53
N VAL A 165 2.42 -0.95 3.61
CA VAL A 165 1.39 0.07 3.85
C VAL A 165 1.95 1.41 4.35
N VAL A 166 1.35 2.51 3.88
CA VAL A 166 1.44 3.84 4.52
C VAL A 166 0.07 4.22 5.06
N ILE A 167 -0.01 4.64 6.33
CA ILE A 167 -1.29 4.99 6.99
C ILE A 167 -1.30 6.51 7.26
N SER A 168 -2.40 7.19 6.93
CA SER A 168 -2.61 8.60 7.30
C SER A 168 -2.85 8.73 8.81
N VAL A 169 -2.29 9.76 9.43
CA VAL A 169 -2.60 10.13 10.82
C VAL A 169 -2.79 11.64 10.94
N PRO A 170 -3.59 12.12 11.90
CA PRO A 170 -3.65 13.54 12.24
C PRO A 170 -2.26 14.07 12.59
N ALA A 171 -1.88 15.20 12.03
CA ALA A 171 -0.56 15.79 12.30
C ALA A 171 -0.30 16.01 13.81
N TYR A 172 -1.35 16.36 14.57
CA TYR A 172 -1.32 16.52 16.03
C TYR A 172 -1.20 15.22 16.85
N PHE A 173 -1.15 14.03 16.23
CA PHE A 173 -0.95 12.78 16.97
C PHE A 173 0.40 12.80 17.69
N THR A 174 0.35 12.61 19.00
CA THR A 174 1.50 12.47 19.89
C THR A 174 2.29 11.19 19.58
N GLN A 175 3.49 11.06 20.14
CA GLN A 175 4.28 9.81 20.06
C GLN A 175 3.46 8.60 20.53
N ALA A 176 2.66 8.76 21.58
CA ALA A 176 1.80 7.73 22.14
C ALA A 176 0.75 7.24 21.13
N GLU A 177 0.05 8.18 20.50
CA GLU A 177 -1.00 7.87 19.53
C GLU A 177 -0.41 7.22 18.26
N ARG A 178 0.76 7.69 17.79
CA ARG A 178 1.50 7.09 16.66
C ARG A 178 1.96 5.66 16.96
N LEU A 179 2.54 5.42 18.14
CA LEU A 179 3.00 4.08 18.55
C LEU A 179 1.85 3.07 18.69
N VAL A 180 0.65 3.52 19.06
CA VAL A 180 -0.55 2.67 19.05
C VAL A 180 -0.96 2.26 17.63
N ILE A 181 -0.96 3.17 16.65
CA ILE A 181 -1.27 2.81 15.25
C ILE A 181 -0.20 1.83 14.70
N GLU A 182 1.07 2.00 15.07
CA GLU A 182 2.13 1.03 14.78
C GLU A 182 1.83 -0.36 15.39
N LYS A 183 1.36 -0.45 16.64
CA LYS A 183 0.96 -1.73 17.25
C LYS A 183 -0.27 -2.34 16.55
N ALA A 184 -1.27 -1.53 16.19
CA ALA A 184 -2.46 -2.01 15.50
C ALA A 184 -2.12 -2.60 14.11
N ALA A 185 -1.21 -1.97 13.36
CA ALA A 185 -0.70 -2.51 12.10
C ALA A 185 0.11 -3.81 12.29
N GLU A 186 0.94 -3.91 13.33
CA GLU A 186 1.69 -5.12 13.69
C GLU A 186 0.75 -6.30 14.06
N ILE A 187 -0.37 -6.01 14.72
CA ILE A 187 -1.42 -7.00 15.05
C ILE A 187 -2.21 -7.41 13.79
N ALA A 188 -2.49 -6.47 12.89
CA ALA A 188 -3.16 -6.71 11.60
C ALA A 188 -2.31 -7.42 10.53
N LYS A 189 -1.06 -7.80 10.86
CA LYS A 189 -0.12 -8.51 9.96
C LYS A 189 0.27 -7.66 8.74
N LEU A 190 0.48 -6.35 8.95
CA LEU A 190 0.90 -5.36 7.96
C LEU A 190 2.36 -4.91 8.15
N ASN A 191 3.06 -4.59 7.05
CA ASN A 191 4.39 -3.99 7.06
C ASN A 191 4.26 -2.46 6.93
N LEU A 192 4.20 -1.78 8.07
CA LEU A 192 4.06 -0.32 8.12
C LEU A 192 5.34 0.38 7.67
N LEU A 193 5.31 0.99 6.48
CA LEU A 193 6.42 1.75 5.90
C LEU A 193 6.53 3.15 6.51
N GLN A 194 5.40 3.81 6.75
CA GLN A 194 5.32 5.16 7.33
C GLN A 194 3.92 5.47 7.89
N LEU A 195 3.87 6.24 9.00
CA LEU A 195 2.70 7.06 9.36
C LEU A 195 2.89 8.46 8.76
N LEU A 196 2.11 8.79 7.73
CA LEU A 196 2.20 10.08 7.04
C LEU A 196 1.14 11.03 7.58
N ASN A 197 1.45 12.32 7.75
CA ASN A 197 0.43 13.27 8.21
C ASN A 197 -0.62 13.48 7.11
N ASP A 198 -1.91 13.50 7.48
CA ASP A 198 -3.04 13.61 6.56
C ASP A 198 -2.97 14.84 5.63
N GLY A 199 -2.71 16.04 6.19
CA GLY A 199 -2.49 17.24 5.38
C GLY A 199 -1.27 17.13 4.46
N THR A 200 -0.19 16.48 4.90
CA THR A 200 1.03 16.26 4.09
C THR A 200 0.80 15.26 2.96
N ALA A 201 -0.06 14.26 3.16
CA ALA A 201 -0.49 13.36 2.11
C ALA A 201 -1.30 14.09 1.03
N ALA A 202 -2.28 14.91 1.40
CA ALA A 202 -3.02 15.75 0.45
C ALA A 202 -2.10 16.72 -0.32
N ALA A 203 -1.10 17.30 0.37
CA ALA A 203 -0.08 18.14 -0.23
C ALA A 203 0.85 17.38 -1.20
N LEU A 204 1.22 16.14 -0.88
CA LEU A 204 2.04 15.30 -1.75
C LEU A 204 1.28 14.92 -3.03
N ASN A 205 -0.01 14.60 -2.91
CA ASN A 205 -0.89 14.37 -4.05
C ASN A 205 -0.94 15.59 -4.99
N TYR A 206 -1.15 16.79 -4.46
CA TYR A 206 -1.10 18.04 -5.23
C TYR A 206 0.23 18.21 -5.97
N GLY A 207 1.34 18.10 -5.25
CA GLY A 207 2.68 18.36 -5.78
C GLY A 207 3.12 17.35 -6.85
N VAL A 208 2.73 16.08 -6.73
CA VAL A 208 3.08 15.01 -7.66
C VAL A 208 2.49 15.26 -9.05
N PHE A 209 1.22 15.66 -9.15
CA PHE A 209 0.61 15.99 -10.44
C PHE A 209 1.17 17.30 -11.02
N ARG A 210 1.40 18.32 -10.17
CA ARG A 210 1.97 19.63 -10.57
C ARG A 210 3.50 19.67 -10.61
N ARG A 211 4.18 18.52 -10.71
CA ARG A 211 5.66 18.39 -10.62
C ARG A 211 6.43 19.34 -11.55
N LYS A 212 5.88 19.69 -12.71
CA LYS A 212 6.51 20.58 -13.71
C LYS A 212 6.36 22.08 -13.39
N GLU A 213 5.39 22.45 -12.54
CA GLU A 213 5.09 23.84 -12.16
C GLU A 213 5.94 24.30 -10.97
N ILE A 214 6.60 23.37 -10.27
CA ILE A 214 7.41 23.65 -9.08
C ILE A 214 8.76 24.26 -9.49
N THR A 215 9.04 25.46 -8.98
CA THR A 215 10.22 26.26 -9.34
C THR A 215 11.19 26.45 -8.16
N GLU A 216 12.23 27.27 -8.33
CA GLU A 216 13.13 27.68 -7.24
C GLU A 216 12.56 28.81 -6.36
N LYS A 217 11.49 29.47 -6.81
CA LYS A 217 10.68 30.35 -5.95
C LYS A 217 9.76 29.47 -5.09
N PRO A 218 9.61 29.79 -3.79
CA PRO A 218 8.53 29.25 -2.96
C PRO A 218 7.17 29.31 -3.66
N GLN A 219 6.37 28.26 -3.50
CA GLN A 219 4.94 28.22 -3.82
C GLN A 219 4.22 27.63 -2.62
N ARG A 220 3.25 28.34 -2.05
CA ARG A 220 2.67 28.06 -0.74
C ARG A 220 1.19 27.75 -0.80
N LEU A 221 0.83 26.60 -0.25
CA LEU A 221 -0.53 26.08 -0.21
C LEU A 221 -0.95 25.89 1.25
N LEU A 222 -2.09 26.46 1.63
CA LEU A 222 -2.74 26.15 2.90
C LEU A 222 -3.91 25.19 2.65
N ILE A 223 -3.77 23.96 3.15
CA ILE A 223 -4.82 22.94 3.09
C ILE A 223 -5.62 23.01 4.38
N TYR A 224 -6.93 23.27 4.28
CA TYR A 224 -7.84 23.27 5.42
C TYR A 224 -8.77 22.06 5.35
N ASP A 225 -8.55 21.06 6.21
CA ASP A 225 -9.35 19.84 6.32
C ASP A 225 -10.28 19.92 7.55
N MET A 226 -11.58 20.10 7.33
CA MET A 226 -12.60 19.85 8.36
C MET A 226 -13.26 18.49 8.10
N GLY A 227 -12.79 17.48 8.81
CA GLY A 227 -13.32 16.12 8.75
C GLY A 227 -14.58 15.92 9.58
N ALA A 228 -14.82 14.66 9.98
CA ALA A 228 -15.95 14.31 10.84
C ALA A 228 -15.74 14.76 12.29
N ALA A 229 -14.62 14.41 12.93
CA ALA A 229 -14.38 14.67 14.35
C ALA A 229 -13.39 15.82 14.63
N LYS A 230 -12.57 16.18 13.63
CA LYS A 230 -11.37 17.02 13.76
C LYS A 230 -11.27 18.06 12.64
N THR A 231 -10.54 19.14 12.90
CA THR A 231 -10.18 20.17 11.92
C THR A 231 -8.68 20.42 11.95
N ILE A 232 -8.01 20.47 10.79
CA ILE A 232 -6.57 20.74 10.65
C ILE A 232 -6.33 21.73 9.51
N ALA A 233 -5.51 22.74 9.75
CA ALA A 233 -4.90 23.57 8.72
C ALA A 233 -3.41 23.23 8.59
N THR A 234 -2.96 22.90 7.38
CA THR A 234 -1.57 22.55 7.07
C THR A 234 -1.05 23.50 6.00
N LEU A 235 -0.10 24.36 6.38
CA LEU A 235 0.58 25.30 5.48
C LEU A 235 1.90 24.67 5.00
N VAL A 236 2.04 24.53 3.69
CA VAL A 236 3.18 23.88 3.04
C VAL A 236 3.84 24.76 1.99
N GLU A 237 5.12 24.53 1.72
CA GLU A 237 5.90 25.14 0.65
C GLU A 237 6.44 24.08 -0.32
N TYR A 238 6.21 24.30 -1.62
CA TYR A 238 6.83 23.57 -2.72
C TYR A 238 8.00 24.38 -3.28
N LYS A 239 9.13 23.69 -3.52
CA LYS A 239 10.33 24.28 -4.10
C LYS A 239 11.24 23.21 -4.72
N LEU A 240 12.01 23.56 -5.74
CA LEU A 240 13.10 22.73 -6.25
C LEU A 240 14.27 22.70 -5.25
N GLY A 241 14.41 21.58 -4.54
CA GLY A 241 15.51 21.30 -3.62
C GLY A 241 16.73 20.70 -4.32
N LYS A 242 17.90 20.75 -3.66
CA LYS A 242 19.11 20.05 -4.13
C LYS A 242 18.95 18.54 -3.93
N ALA A 243 19.21 17.77 -4.97
CA ALA A 243 19.18 16.31 -4.96
C ALA A 243 20.53 15.71 -5.41
N LYS A 244 20.69 14.39 -5.27
CA LYS A 244 21.93 13.69 -5.67
C LYS A 244 22.24 13.83 -7.17
N TYR A 245 21.21 14.03 -8.01
CA TYR A 245 21.31 14.12 -9.46
C TYR A 245 20.61 15.37 -10.01
N GLY A 246 20.89 16.54 -9.42
CA GLY A 246 20.40 17.84 -9.88
C GLY A 246 19.48 18.53 -8.88
N LYS A 247 18.34 19.05 -9.36
CA LYS A 247 17.28 19.63 -8.52
C LYS A 247 16.01 18.79 -8.66
N GLU A 248 15.35 18.51 -7.54
CA GLU A 248 14.09 17.76 -7.50
C GLU A 248 13.04 18.52 -6.67
N PRO A 249 11.75 18.46 -7.04
CA PRO A 249 10.69 19.03 -6.21
C PRO A 249 10.68 18.48 -4.80
N LYS A 250 10.54 19.39 -3.85
CA LYS A 250 10.45 19.16 -2.41
C LYS A 250 9.20 19.86 -1.87
N LEU A 251 8.48 19.14 -1.02
CA LEU A 251 7.40 19.59 -0.15
C LEU A 251 7.99 19.75 1.27
N THR A 252 7.81 20.92 1.86
CA THR A 252 8.15 21.19 3.27
C THR A 252 6.89 21.68 3.99
N VAL A 253 6.52 21.06 5.11
CA VAL A 253 5.46 21.60 5.98
C VAL A 253 6.05 22.75 6.79
N LEU A 254 5.43 23.93 6.74
CA LEU A 254 5.89 25.14 7.46
C LEU A 254 5.08 25.40 8.74
N GLY A 255 3.77 25.12 8.72
CA GLY A 255 2.88 25.40 9.84
C GLY A 255 1.71 24.42 9.91
N ILE A 256 1.29 24.08 11.12
CA ILE A 256 0.16 23.20 11.41
C ILE A 256 -0.67 23.85 12.53
N GLY A 257 -1.98 23.95 12.34
CA GLY A 257 -2.94 24.33 13.38
C GLY A 257 -4.12 23.38 13.38
N PHE A 258 -4.80 23.21 14.53
CA PHE A 258 -5.86 22.20 14.64
C PHE A 258 -6.85 22.45 15.78
N ASP A 259 -8.01 21.82 15.65
CA ASP A 259 -8.98 21.59 16.71
C ASP A 259 -9.32 20.09 16.73
N ARG A 260 -9.18 19.43 17.89
CA ARG A 260 -9.35 17.98 18.03
C ARG A 260 -10.81 17.53 18.17
N THR A 261 -11.76 18.47 18.33
CA THR A 261 -13.17 18.15 18.58
C THR A 261 -14.15 18.85 17.64
N LEU A 262 -13.72 19.88 16.91
CA LEU A 262 -14.50 20.55 15.86
C LEU A 262 -14.51 19.72 14.56
N GLY A 263 -15.70 19.40 14.08
CA GLY A 263 -15.91 18.76 12.78
C GLY A 263 -17.39 18.51 12.51
N GLY A 264 -17.69 17.88 11.36
CA GLY A 264 -19.07 17.62 10.92
C GLY A 264 -19.92 16.75 11.88
N LEU A 265 -19.32 16.03 12.82
CA LEU A 265 -20.01 15.26 13.88
C LEU A 265 -20.69 16.17 14.89
N GLU A 266 -20.02 17.24 15.32
CA GLU A 266 -20.55 18.20 16.31
C GLU A 266 -21.83 18.86 15.76
N MET A 267 -21.79 19.22 14.47
CA MET A 267 -22.93 19.75 13.72
C MET A 267 -24.09 18.74 13.64
N THR A 268 -23.80 17.46 13.37
CA THR A 268 -24.80 16.37 13.34
C THR A 268 -25.43 16.13 14.72
N LEU A 269 -24.65 16.19 15.80
CA LEU A 269 -25.16 16.01 17.16
C LEU A 269 -26.12 17.15 17.56
N ARG A 270 -25.75 18.39 17.26
CA ARG A 270 -26.61 19.57 17.51
C ARG A 270 -27.90 19.52 16.68
N LEU A 271 -27.83 19.09 15.42
CA LEU A 271 -29.03 18.84 14.60
C LEU A 271 -29.90 17.69 15.14
N ARG A 272 -29.31 16.60 15.64
CA ARG A 272 -30.06 15.51 16.32
C ARG A 272 -30.84 16.06 17.52
N ASP A 273 -30.23 16.95 18.29
CA ASP A 273 -30.85 17.50 19.51
C ASP A 273 -31.90 18.58 19.21
N LEU A 274 -31.80 19.28 18.07
CA LEU A 274 -32.92 20.05 17.51
C LEU A 274 -34.08 19.14 17.07
N LEU A 275 -33.80 17.99 16.45
CA LEU A 275 -34.86 17.03 16.08
C LEU A 275 -35.54 16.41 17.31
N VAL A 276 -34.80 16.14 18.40
CA VAL A 276 -35.38 15.77 19.70
C VAL A 276 -36.30 16.88 20.23
N THR A 277 -35.88 18.13 20.13
CA THR A 277 -36.65 19.29 20.59
C THR A 277 -37.96 19.42 19.80
N LYS A 278 -37.88 19.49 18.46
CA LYS A 278 -39.06 19.55 17.57
C LYS A 278 -39.97 18.32 17.73
N PHE A 279 -39.42 17.12 18.01
CA PHE A 279 -40.24 15.96 18.31
C PHE A 279 -41.09 16.15 19.58
N ASN A 280 -40.47 16.58 20.69
CA ASN A 280 -41.15 16.79 21.96
C ASN A 280 -42.19 17.93 21.92
N GLU A 281 -41.97 18.94 21.06
CA GLU A 281 -42.93 20.01 20.77
C GLU A 281 -44.16 19.48 20.02
N HIS A 282 -43.95 18.89 18.83
CA HIS A 282 -45.03 18.48 17.93
C HIS A 282 -45.77 17.19 18.34
N TYR A 283 -45.10 16.26 19.02
CA TYR A 283 -45.63 14.93 19.35
C TYR A 283 -45.72 14.71 20.84
N LYS A 284 -46.46 13.68 21.28
CA LYS A 284 -46.67 13.36 22.70
C LYS A 284 -46.50 11.87 22.93
N THR A 285 -45.50 11.51 23.72
CA THR A 285 -45.13 10.12 24.09
C THR A 285 -45.14 9.97 25.61
N LYS A 286 -45.28 8.74 26.11
CA LYS A 286 -45.32 8.41 27.54
C LYS A 286 -43.94 8.49 28.17
N LYS A 287 -42.90 8.15 27.39
CA LYS A 287 -41.49 8.31 27.75
C LYS A 287 -40.84 9.45 26.95
N GLN A 288 -39.75 9.98 27.51
CA GLN A 288 -38.87 10.91 26.80
C GLN A 288 -38.09 10.17 25.72
N ILE A 289 -38.08 10.70 24.49
CA ILE A 289 -37.43 10.08 23.32
C ILE A 289 -35.93 9.76 23.55
N THR A 290 -35.25 10.58 24.35
CA THR A 290 -33.86 10.39 24.76
C THR A 290 -33.60 9.12 25.58
N THR A 291 -34.63 8.51 26.17
CA THR A 291 -34.53 7.22 26.88
C THR A 291 -34.46 6.01 25.94
N SER A 292 -34.55 6.21 24.62
CA SER A 292 -34.47 5.14 23.62
C SER A 292 -33.27 5.32 22.70
N GLU A 293 -32.24 4.49 22.89
CA GLU A 293 -31.05 4.46 22.03
C GLU A 293 -31.42 4.32 20.54
N LYS A 294 -32.40 3.47 20.23
CA LYS A 294 -32.92 3.24 18.87
C LYS A 294 -33.53 4.52 18.28
N ALA A 295 -34.27 5.30 19.07
CA ALA A 295 -34.82 6.58 18.63
C ALA A 295 -33.70 7.61 18.40
N MET A 296 -32.75 7.72 19.34
CA MET A 296 -31.60 8.62 19.21
C MET A 296 -30.69 8.25 18.02
N ALA A 297 -30.54 6.96 17.71
CA ALA A 297 -29.80 6.48 16.54
C ALA A 297 -30.55 6.76 15.22
N LYS A 298 -31.88 6.63 15.20
CA LYS A 298 -32.71 7.10 14.07
C LYS A 298 -32.53 8.60 13.84
N LEU A 299 -32.65 9.41 14.88
CA LEU A 299 -32.50 10.87 14.80
C LEU A 299 -31.07 11.29 14.42
N PHE A 300 -30.04 10.58 14.88
CA PHE A 300 -28.65 10.85 14.48
C PHE A 300 -28.42 10.56 12.98
N LYS A 301 -28.96 9.44 12.46
CA LYS A 301 -28.92 9.13 11.02
C LYS A 301 -29.62 10.21 10.19
N GLU A 302 -30.78 10.68 10.65
CA GLU A 302 -31.54 11.72 9.95
C GLU A 302 -30.86 13.10 10.05
N ALA A 303 -30.25 13.44 11.19
CA ALA A 303 -29.48 14.66 11.35
C ALA A 303 -28.26 14.72 10.41
N GLU A 304 -27.58 13.59 10.18
CA GLU A 304 -26.48 13.50 9.23
C GLU A 304 -26.97 13.74 7.78
N ARG A 305 -28.11 13.14 7.39
CA ARG A 305 -28.77 13.40 6.11
C ARG A 305 -29.17 14.88 5.99
N LEU A 306 -29.79 15.42 7.03
CA LEU A 306 -30.30 16.79 7.07
C LEU A 306 -29.18 17.82 6.92
N LYS A 307 -28.04 17.64 7.62
CA LYS A 307 -26.83 18.47 7.44
C LYS A 307 -26.37 18.53 5.98
N GLN A 308 -26.36 17.38 5.30
CA GLN A 308 -25.96 17.28 3.90
C GLN A 308 -26.98 17.96 2.97
N VAL A 309 -28.27 17.75 3.20
CA VAL A 309 -29.35 18.38 2.41
C VAL A 309 -29.38 19.90 2.61
N LEU A 310 -29.26 20.40 3.85
CA LEU A 310 -29.22 21.83 4.18
C LEU A 310 -27.93 22.53 3.73
N SER A 311 -26.87 21.78 3.41
CA SER A 311 -25.67 22.34 2.78
C SER A 311 -25.94 22.78 1.33
N ALA A 312 -26.89 22.14 0.64
CA ALA A 312 -27.32 22.51 -0.71
C ALA A 312 -28.59 23.38 -0.70
N ASN A 313 -29.60 23.01 0.09
CA ASN A 313 -30.94 23.62 0.12
C ASN A 313 -31.11 24.58 1.30
N MET A 314 -32.07 25.51 1.23
CA MET A 314 -32.33 26.47 2.31
C MET A 314 -33.19 25.89 3.43
N ASP A 315 -33.93 24.82 3.17
CA ASP A 315 -34.74 24.10 4.15
C ASP A 315 -34.93 22.62 3.75
N HIS A 316 -35.51 21.84 4.64
CA HIS A 316 -36.00 20.50 4.34
C HIS A 316 -37.05 20.03 5.37
N TYR A 317 -37.77 18.97 5.04
CA TYR A 317 -38.51 18.18 6.03
C TYR A 317 -37.67 16.99 6.48
N ALA A 318 -37.35 16.94 7.77
CA ALA A 318 -36.80 15.75 8.39
C ALA A 318 -37.93 14.75 8.65
N GLN A 319 -37.78 13.51 8.19
CA GLN A 319 -38.85 12.49 8.25
C GLN A 319 -38.30 11.14 8.73
N VAL A 320 -38.91 10.60 9.78
CA VAL A 320 -38.49 9.36 10.45
C VAL A 320 -39.71 8.57 10.91
N GLU A 321 -39.96 7.44 10.26
CA GLU A 321 -41.03 6.49 10.61
C GLU A 321 -40.78 5.87 11.99
N SER A 322 -41.86 5.70 12.76
CA SER A 322 -41.94 5.03 14.07
C SER A 322 -40.75 5.34 14.99
N VAL A 323 -40.43 6.63 15.17
CA VAL A 323 -39.19 7.06 15.81
C VAL A 323 -39.15 6.68 17.29
N HIS A 324 -40.26 6.88 18.00
CA HIS A 324 -40.46 6.51 19.40
C HIS A 324 -41.94 6.25 19.67
N GLU A 325 -42.25 5.21 20.45
CA GLU A 325 -43.64 4.78 20.77
C GLU A 325 -44.57 4.74 19.54
N ASP A 326 -44.06 4.21 18.42
CA ASP A 326 -44.72 4.05 17.13
C ASP A 326 -45.25 5.34 16.47
N VAL A 327 -44.76 6.50 16.92
CA VAL A 327 -45.03 7.81 16.31
C VAL A 327 -44.13 8.05 15.09
N ASP A 328 -44.73 8.41 13.96
CA ASP A 328 -44.02 8.91 12.78
C ASP A 328 -43.70 10.41 12.91
N MET A 329 -42.42 10.78 12.77
CA MET A 329 -41.97 12.17 12.80
C MET A 329 -41.86 12.75 11.40
N ARG A 330 -42.42 13.95 11.17
CA ARG A 330 -42.17 14.78 9.99
C ARG A 330 -42.14 16.26 10.39
N VAL A 331 -40.95 16.83 10.55
CA VAL A 331 -40.74 18.21 11.04
C VAL A 331 -39.96 19.05 10.02
N HIS A 332 -40.30 20.34 9.90
CA HIS A 332 -39.59 21.28 9.04
C HIS A 332 -38.33 21.81 9.75
N VAL A 333 -37.22 21.93 9.04
CA VAL A 333 -35.96 22.49 9.54
C VAL A 333 -35.30 23.36 8.48
N THR A 334 -34.85 24.56 8.84
CA THR A 334 -34.19 25.50 7.91
C THR A 334 -32.66 25.52 8.06
N ARG A 335 -31.96 26.03 7.04
CA ARG A 335 -30.54 26.38 7.11
C ARG A 335 -30.28 27.49 8.13
N GLU A 336 -31.22 28.40 8.34
CA GLU A 336 -31.10 29.46 9.37
C GLU A 336 -31.08 28.86 10.78
N GLU A 337 -31.99 27.92 11.07
CA GLU A 337 -31.97 27.15 12.32
C GLU A 337 -30.66 26.38 12.47
N PHE A 338 -30.18 25.73 11.41
CA PHE A 338 -28.91 25.00 11.45
C PHE A 338 -27.70 25.92 11.69
N ASN A 339 -27.59 27.04 10.99
CA ASN A 339 -26.52 28.02 11.18
C ASN A 339 -26.50 28.53 12.63
N LYS A 340 -27.67 28.87 13.18
CA LYS A 340 -27.82 29.33 14.56
C LYS A 340 -27.41 28.28 15.61
N LEU A 341 -27.49 26.98 15.30
CA LEU A 341 -26.96 25.91 16.15
C LEU A 341 -25.43 25.83 16.16
N ILE A 342 -24.73 26.49 15.24
CA ILE A 342 -23.28 26.34 15.04
C ILE A 342 -22.48 27.66 15.03
N ASP A 343 -23.12 28.81 15.25
CA ASP A 343 -22.42 30.11 15.22
C ASP A 343 -21.31 30.24 16.28
N ASP A 344 -21.43 29.60 17.44
CA ASP A 344 -20.36 29.52 18.46
C ASP A 344 -19.12 28.73 18.00
N LEU A 345 -19.27 27.89 16.96
CA LEU A 345 -18.14 27.15 16.39
C LEU A 345 -17.31 28.01 15.41
N MET A 346 -17.78 29.19 15.02
CA MET A 346 -17.19 29.96 13.92
C MET A 346 -15.86 30.64 14.29
N GLU A 347 -15.65 30.99 15.56
CA GLU A 347 -14.32 31.40 16.05
C GLU A 347 -13.32 30.22 15.97
N ARG A 348 -13.79 29.01 16.30
CA ARG A 348 -13.00 27.78 16.24
C ARG A 348 -12.71 27.32 14.81
N VAL A 349 -13.59 27.61 13.84
CA VAL A 349 -13.36 27.38 12.40
C VAL A 349 -12.09 28.10 11.93
N VAL A 350 -11.86 29.33 12.37
CA VAL A 350 -10.73 30.16 11.95
C VAL A 350 -9.42 29.80 12.66
N SER A 351 -9.48 29.46 13.96
CA SER A 351 -8.29 29.28 14.81
C SER A 351 -7.19 28.36 14.23
N PRO A 352 -7.48 27.21 13.58
CA PRO A 352 -6.45 26.40 12.92
C PRO A 352 -5.61 27.15 11.88
N VAL A 353 -6.22 28.06 11.09
CA VAL A 353 -5.53 28.81 10.04
C VAL A 353 -4.53 29.80 10.66
N ASP A 354 -4.98 30.53 11.70
CA ASP A 354 -4.18 31.46 12.48
C ASP A 354 -3.01 30.76 13.20
N GLN A 355 -3.26 29.60 13.83
CA GLN A 355 -2.22 28.76 14.43
C GLN A 355 -1.16 28.32 13.41
N ALA A 356 -1.57 27.88 12.21
CA ALA A 356 -0.66 27.44 11.17
C ALA A 356 0.24 28.59 10.66
N LEU A 357 -0.34 29.79 10.45
CA LEU A 357 0.40 31.00 10.07
C LEU A 357 1.40 31.42 11.15
N LYS A 358 0.98 31.45 12.42
CA LYS A 358 1.84 31.78 13.58
C LYS A 358 3.01 30.81 13.77
N ILE A 359 2.80 29.51 13.56
CA ILE A 359 3.89 28.54 13.62
C ILE A 359 4.83 28.68 12.41
N ALA A 360 4.32 29.00 11.22
CA ALA A 360 5.14 29.23 10.04
C ALA A 360 5.92 30.56 10.06
N GLU A 361 5.60 31.50 10.96
CA GLU A 361 6.08 32.90 10.92
C GLU A 361 5.75 33.61 9.59
N LEU A 362 4.58 33.30 9.02
CA LEU A 362 4.11 33.87 7.75
C LEU A 362 2.78 34.62 7.93
N THR A 363 2.61 35.69 7.15
CA THR A 363 1.34 36.41 7.01
C THR A 363 0.53 35.85 5.84
N LEU A 364 -0.79 36.04 5.87
CA LEU A 364 -1.73 35.43 4.92
C LEU A 364 -1.45 35.82 3.46
N ASP A 365 -1.02 37.06 3.20
CA ASP A 365 -0.64 37.54 1.87
C ASP A 365 0.41 36.63 1.20
N GLN A 366 1.34 36.08 2.00
CA GLN A 366 2.44 35.19 1.60
C GLN A 366 2.01 33.73 1.34
N VAL A 367 0.71 33.41 1.43
CA VAL A 367 0.13 32.12 1.03
C VAL A 367 -0.50 32.26 -0.35
N ASP A 368 0.03 31.56 -1.36
CA ASP A 368 -0.45 31.72 -2.74
C ASP A 368 -1.88 31.18 -2.93
N GLN A 369 -2.20 30.03 -2.34
CA GLN A 369 -3.49 29.36 -2.48
C GLN A 369 -4.00 28.77 -1.16
N VAL A 370 -5.32 28.82 -0.95
CA VAL A 370 -6.03 28.12 0.13
C VAL A 370 -6.95 27.08 -0.51
N VAL A 371 -6.97 25.85 0.01
CA VAL A 371 -7.79 24.75 -0.54
C VAL A 371 -8.56 24.04 0.55
N LEU A 372 -9.85 23.76 0.28
CA LEU A 372 -10.76 23.07 1.19
C LEU A 372 -10.67 21.54 1.04
N MET A 373 -10.64 20.86 2.18
CA MET A 373 -10.66 19.40 2.35
C MET A 373 -11.65 19.04 3.49
N GLY A 374 -11.94 17.75 3.63
CA GLY A 374 -12.91 17.23 4.59
C GLY A 374 -14.37 17.56 4.29
N ALA A 375 -15.29 16.67 4.66
CA ALA A 375 -16.72 16.82 4.35
C ALA A 375 -17.41 17.94 5.16
N GLY A 376 -16.85 18.39 6.28
CA GLY A 376 -17.39 19.48 7.10
C GLY A 376 -17.29 20.84 6.40
N THR A 377 -16.29 21.06 5.54
CA THR A 377 -16.18 22.29 4.73
C THR A 377 -17.30 22.44 3.71
N ARG A 378 -18.11 21.40 3.45
CA ARG A 378 -19.27 21.49 2.55
C ARG A 378 -20.43 22.31 3.14
N VAL A 379 -20.42 22.60 4.45
CA VAL A 379 -21.41 23.48 5.10
C VAL A 379 -21.15 24.95 4.72
N PRO A 380 -22.12 25.68 4.11
CA PRO A 380 -21.90 27.05 3.61
C PRO A 380 -21.37 28.03 4.67
N ARG A 381 -21.95 28.02 5.88
CA ARG A 381 -21.56 28.87 7.02
C ARG A 381 -20.07 28.78 7.39
N VAL A 382 -19.47 27.61 7.21
CA VAL A 382 -18.03 27.36 7.41
C VAL A 382 -17.19 28.00 6.31
N GLN A 383 -17.61 27.86 5.04
CA GLN A 383 -16.94 28.52 3.92
C GLN A 383 -17.08 30.05 4.01
N GLU A 384 -18.23 30.56 4.45
CA GLU A 384 -18.48 32.00 4.66
C GLU A 384 -17.49 32.60 5.68
N GLU A 385 -17.28 31.96 6.84
CA GLU A 385 -16.34 32.47 7.85
C GLU A 385 -14.88 32.33 7.41
N LEU A 386 -14.52 31.23 6.74
CA LEU A 386 -13.17 31.06 6.17
C LEU A 386 -12.89 32.07 5.06
N GLN A 387 -13.85 32.33 4.16
CA GLN A 387 -13.74 33.29 3.08
C GLN A 387 -13.58 34.72 3.62
N LYS A 388 -14.33 35.05 4.67
CA LYS A 388 -14.23 36.32 5.41
C LYS A 388 -12.88 36.48 6.11
N PHE A 389 -12.30 35.40 6.66
CA PHE A 389 -10.95 35.44 7.24
C PHE A 389 -9.85 35.57 6.19
N ILE A 390 -9.95 34.86 5.05
CA ILE A 390 -8.92 34.93 3.99
C ILE A 390 -9.06 36.14 3.04
N GLY A 391 -10.10 36.95 3.25
CA GLY A 391 -10.34 38.18 2.49
C GLY A 391 -10.55 37.92 1.00
N GLY A 392 -9.78 38.60 0.15
CA GLY A 392 -9.91 38.53 -1.31
C GLY A 392 -9.27 37.32 -1.99
N LYS A 393 -8.72 36.34 -1.24
CA LYS A 393 -8.19 35.08 -1.80
C LYS A 393 -9.33 34.07 -1.98
N GLU A 394 -9.32 33.29 -3.06
CA GLU A 394 -10.37 32.28 -3.30
C GLU A 394 -10.17 31.00 -2.46
N LEU A 395 -11.26 30.46 -1.92
CA LEU A 395 -11.30 29.09 -1.37
C LEU A 395 -11.30 28.05 -2.50
N GLY A 396 -10.12 27.53 -2.84
CA GLY A 396 -9.93 26.52 -3.88
C GLY A 396 -10.60 25.18 -3.54
N ARG A 397 -11.11 24.50 -4.59
CA ARG A 397 -11.83 23.21 -4.50
C ARG A 397 -11.28 22.15 -5.47
N PHE A 398 -10.02 22.32 -5.89
CA PHE A 398 -9.37 21.53 -6.96
C PHE A 398 -8.73 20.21 -6.48
N LEU A 399 -8.77 19.89 -5.18
CA LEU A 399 -8.37 18.58 -4.66
C LEU A 399 -9.61 17.73 -4.41
N ASN A 400 -9.57 16.45 -4.83
CA ASN A 400 -10.64 15.51 -4.48
C ASN A 400 -10.61 15.27 -2.96
N THR A 401 -11.57 15.89 -2.27
CA THR A 401 -11.80 15.84 -0.83
C THR A 401 -11.76 14.42 -0.25
N ASP A 402 -12.26 13.45 -1.00
CA ASP A 402 -12.41 12.09 -0.50
C ASP A 402 -11.22 11.17 -0.83
N GLU A 403 -10.31 11.56 -1.73
CA GLU A 403 -9.25 10.66 -2.25
C GLU A 403 -7.81 11.20 -2.13
N ALA A 404 -7.59 12.52 -2.07
CA ALA A 404 -6.25 13.11 -2.17
C ALA A 404 -5.29 12.63 -1.04
N ILE A 405 -5.80 12.38 0.16
CA ILE A 405 -5.03 11.85 1.29
C ILE A 405 -4.56 10.41 0.99
N ALA A 406 -5.48 9.54 0.56
CA ALA A 406 -5.16 8.16 0.20
C ALA A 406 -4.18 8.08 -0.99
N MET A 407 -4.39 8.86 -2.04
CA MET A 407 -3.53 8.86 -3.24
C MET A 407 -2.14 9.43 -2.99
N GLY A 408 -2.00 10.47 -2.15
CA GLY A 408 -0.70 10.98 -1.72
C GLY A 408 0.06 9.99 -0.84
N ALA A 409 -0.62 9.38 0.13
CA ALA A 409 -0.05 8.30 0.94
C ALA A 409 0.33 7.08 0.09
N LEU A 410 -0.40 6.79 -1.00
CA LEU A 410 -0.09 5.72 -1.94
C LEU A 410 1.16 6.00 -2.77
N PHE A 411 1.34 7.25 -3.22
CA PHE A 411 2.58 7.68 -3.86
C PHE A 411 3.78 7.49 -2.92
N GLN A 412 3.62 7.81 -1.63
CA GLN A 412 4.65 7.58 -0.61
C GLN A 412 4.90 6.08 -0.35
N ALA A 413 3.85 5.24 -0.33
CA ALA A 413 4.00 3.79 -0.24
C ALA A 413 4.80 3.23 -1.43
N ALA A 414 4.53 3.71 -2.65
CA ALA A 414 5.28 3.36 -3.86
C ALA A 414 6.69 3.96 -3.93
N HIS A 415 7.00 4.98 -3.12
CA HIS A 415 8.34 5.52 -2.98
C HIS A 415 9.19 4.70 -1.99
N LEU A 416 8.58 4.20 -0.92
CA LEU A 416 9.25 3.45 0.15
C LEU A 416 9.30 1.93 -0.12
N SER A 417 8.32 1.38 -0.84
CA SER A 417 8.28 -0.05 -1.19
C SER A 417 9.37 -0.42 -2.19
N LYS A 418 9.94 -1.61 -2.01
CA LYS A 418 11.00 -2.16 -2.87
C LYS A 418 10.49 -2.61 -4.25
N GLY A 419 9.18 -2.76 -4.43
CA GLY A 419 8.56 -3.21 -5.68
C GLY A 419 8.46 -2.14 -6.77
N PHE A 420 8.61 -0.85 -6.43
CA PHE A 420 8.33 0.26 -7.34
C PHE A 420 9.48 1.26 -7.42
N LYS A 421 9.39 2.17 -8.41
CA LYS A 421 10.31 3.30 -8.57
C LYS A 421 9.59 4.51 -9.15
N VAL A 422 8.94 5.28 -8.28
CA VAL A 422 8.39 6.60 -8.64
C VAL A 422 9.50 7.62 -8.88
N LYS A 423 9.16 8.77 -9.51
CA LYS A 423 10.08 9.91 -9.62
C LYS A 423 10.25 10.55 -8.23
N PRO A 424 11.47 10.64 -7.66
CA PRO A 424 11.64 11.08 -6.27
C PRO A 424 11.02 12.44 -5.99
N PHE A 425 10.34 12.57 -4.87
CA PHE A 425 9.73 13.82 -4.41
C PHE A 425 10.16 14.01 -2.95
N GLY A 426 10.85 15.10 -2.63
CA GLY A 426 11.31 15.34 -1.26
C GLY A 426 10.12 15.67 -0.35
N VAL A 427 10.02 15.05 0.82
CA VAL A 427 8.98 15.34 1.81
C VAL A 427 9.68 15.59 3.15
N GLU A 428 9.45 16.76 3.72
CA GLU A 428 9.89 17.14 5.07
C GLU A 428 8.68 17.58 5.91
N GLU A 429 8.46 16.86 7.01
CA GLU A 429 7.36 17.05 7.95
C GLU A 429 7.79 17.93 9.13
N LEU A 430 6.87 18.73 9.69
CA LEU A 430 7.17 19.71 10.73
C LEU A 430 7.18 19.10 12.14
N ILE A 431 8.24 19.34 12.92
CA ILE A 431 8.29 18.94 14.33
C ILE A 431 7.51 19.96 15.17
N ILE A 432 6.27 19.61 15.52
CA ILE A 432 5.39 20.37 16.44
C ILE A 432 5.46 19.90 17.90
N PHE A 433 6.07 18.75 18.16
CA PHE A 433 6.34 18.23 19.51
C PHE A 433 7.86 18.13 19.70
N PRO A 434 8.54 19.18 20.19
CA PRO A 434 9.96 19.13 20.46
C PRO A 434 10.27 18.23 21.67
N VAL A 435 11.42 17.55 21.63
CA VAL A 435 11.80 16.50 22.58
C VAL A 435 13.18 16.76 23.16
N GLN A 436 13.30 16.61 24.47
CA GLN A 436 14.50 16.79 25.30
C GLN A 436 14.83 15.51 26.09
N VAL A 437 16.11 15.38 26.47
CA VAL A 437 16.64 14.31 27.33
C VAL A 437 17.06 14.92 28.68
N ASN A 438 16.54 14.35 29.76
CA ASN A 438 16.80 14.74 31.14
C ASN A 438 17.57 13.60 31.83
N PHE A 439 18.69 13.91 32.50
CA PHE A 439 19.53 12.93 33.18
C PHE A 439 20.32 13.55 34.33
N ILE A 440 20.94 12.73 35.18
CA ILE A 440 21.73 13.19 36.33
C ILE A 440 23.22 12.96 36.04
N SER A 441 23.96 14.03 35.79
CA SER A 441 25.41 13.98 35.62
C SER A 441 26.09 13.89 36.97
N LYS A 442 26.88 12.84 37.19
CA LYS A 442 27.72 12.66 38.39
C LYS A 442 29.13 13.18 38.10
N GLN A 443 29.55 14.24 38.77
CA GLN A 443 30.87 14.85 38.58
C GLN A 443 31.70 14.69 39.85
N LYS A 444 32.92 14.14 39.73
CA LYS A 444 33.89 14.14 40.82
C LYS A 444 34.62 15.48 40.87
N GLN A 445 34.65 16.09 42.06
CA GLN A 445 35.54 17.21 42.36
C GLN A 445 36.94 16.71 42.77
N GLU A 446 37.90 17.63 42.84
CA GLU A 446 39.30 17.34 43.20
C GLU A 446 39.47 16.83 44.64
N ASN A 447 38.54 17.18 45.54
CA ASN A 447 38.44 16.64 46.90
C ASN A 447 37.93 15.18 46.94
N GLY A 448 37.52 14.61 45.80
CA GLY A 448 36.97 13.26 45.66
C GLY A 448 35.45 13.15 45.81
N GLU A 449 34.77 14.23 46.20
CA GLU A 449 33.32 14.32 46.36
C GLU A 449 32.57 14.20 45.03
N VAL A 450 31.35 13.66 45.05
CA VAL A 450 30.52 13.43 43.86
C VAL A 450 29.31 14.36 43.90
N ILE A 451 29.31 15.37 43.04
CA ILE A 451 28.14 16.24 42.83
C ILE A 451 27.23 15.62 41.77
N GLU A 452 25.96 15.49 42.10
CA GLU A 452 24.89 15.11 41.16
C GLU A 452 24.20 16.37 40.63
N LYS A 453 24.36 16.64 39.33
CA LYS A 453 23.73 17.79 38.65
C LYS A 453 22.67 17.31 37.66
N PRO A 454 21.40 17.73 37.76
CA PRO A 454 20.42 17.47 36.72
C PRO A 454 20.80 18.23 35.44
N ILE A 455 20.76 17.54 34.31
CA ILE A 455 21.08 18.06 32.98
C ILE A 455 19.89 17.80 32.05
N THR A 456 19.41 18.86 31.41
CA THR A 456 18.44 18.83 30.31
C THR A 456 19.17 19.12 29.00
N ARG A 457 18.91 18.36 27.94
CA ARG A 457 19.45 18.59 26.59
C ARG A 457 18.36 18.44 25.53
N GLN A 458 18.13 19.50 24.76
CA GLN A 458 17.21 19.47 23.63
C GLN A 458 17.73 18.53 22.53
N VAL A 459 16.86 17.66 21.99
CA VAL A 459 17.21 16.73 20.90
C VAL A 459 16.55 17.18 19.61
N PHE A 460 15.23 17.32 19.62
CA PHE A 460 14.43 17.73 18.46
C PHE A 460 13.73 19.04 18.79
N GLN A 461 13.87 20.06 17.94
CA GLN A 461 13.41 21.44 18.21
C GLN A 461 12.12 21.73 17.45
N LEU A 462 11.33 22.68 17.96
CA LEU A 462 10.14 23.19 17.28
C LEU A 462 10.58 23.75 15.92
N LYS A 463 9.74 23.59 14.90
CA LYS A 463 9.98 24.07 13.52
C LYS A 463 11.13 23.39 12.75
N SER A 464 11.91 22.50 13.36
CA SER A 464 12.84 21.64 12.61
C SER A 464 12.09 20.52 11.87
N SER A 465 12.65 19.98 10.78
CA SER A 465 12.00 18.95 9.96
C SER A 465 12.31 17.51 10.41
N TYR A 466 11.40 16.56 10.14
CA TYR A 466 11.65 15.12 10.13
C TYR A 466 11.34 14.50 8.74
N PRO A 467 11.93 13.34 8.36
CA PRO A 467 12.84 12.48 9.14
C PRO A 467 14.19 13.15 9.42
N THR A 468 14.75 12.93 10.61
CA THR A 468 16.01 13.58 11.01
C THR A 468 17.23 12.74 10.65
N THR A 469 18.39 13.38 10.54
CA THR A 469 19.67 12.68 10.73
C THR A 469 19.84 12.21 12.19
N LYS A 470 20.79 11.30 12.44
CA LYS A 470 21.05 10.75 13.77
C LYS A 470 21.77 11.76 14.66
N LYS A 471 21.09 12.27 15.70
CA LYS A 471 21.68 13.15 16.72
C LYS A 471 22.25 12.31 17.86
N THR A 472 23.46 12.59 18.31
CA THR A 472 24.15 11.78 19.33
C THR A 472 24.38 12.58 20.61
N ILE A 473 23.95 12.06 21.76
CA ILE A 473 24.29 12.60 23.08
C ILE A 473 25.38 11.73 23.70
N THR A 474 26.41 12.36 24.26
CA THR A 474 27.43 11.68 25.08
C THR A 474 27.13 11.87 26.55
N PHE A 475 27.04 10.75 27.28
CA PHE A 475 26.81 10.64 28.71
C PHE A 475 28.14 10.20 29.36
N THR A 476 28.90 11.15 29.89
CA THR A 476 30.30 10.93 30.35
C THR A 476 30.41 10.42 31.78
N SER A 477 29.41 10.66 32.63
CA SER A 477 29.44 10.39 34.07
C SER A 477 29.03 8.98 34.51
N TYR A 478 28.72 8.07 33.56
CA TYR A 478 28.14 6.77 33.86
C TYR A 478 29.11 5.64 33.51
N THR A 479 29.74 5.07 34.52
CA THR A 479 30.56 3.83 34.43
C THR A 479 29.71 2.57 34.45
N ASP A 480 28.48 2.68 34.95
CA ASP A 480 27.58 1.56 35.25
C ASP A 480 26.22 1.74 34.57
N ASP A 481 25.39 0.71 34.66
CA ASP A 481 24.06 0.68 34.04
C ASP A 481 23.18 1.80 34.61
N PHE A 482 22.52 2.55 33.72
CA PHE A 482 21.86 3.81 34.07
C PHE A 482 20.53 4.02 33.35
N SER A 483 19.82 5.09 33.72
CA SER A 483 18.65 5.54 32.98
C SER A 483 18.61 7.05 32.81
N PHE A 484 17.96 7.49 31.73
CA PHE A 484 17.61 8.88 31.47
C PHE A 484 16.14 8.95 31.02
N ASP A 485 15.55 10.12 31.14
CA ASP A 485 14.15 10.38 30.84
C ASP A 485 14.05 11.23 29.57
N LEU A 486 13.22 10.80 28.63
CA LEU A 486 12.81 11.58 27.46
C LEU A 486 11.51 12.29 27.79
N ASN A 487 11.43 13.57 27.44
CA ASN A 487 10.28 14.43 27.67
C ASN A 487 10.01 15.32 26.48
N TYR A 488 8.78 15.78 26.31
CA TYR A 488 8.53 16.95 25.47
C TYR A 488 9.14 18.21 26.13
N SER A 489 9.37 19.25 25.34
CA SER A 489 9.73 20.58 25.83
C SER A 489 8.85 21.64 25.18
N GLY A 490 9.01 22.92 25.57
CA GLY A 490 8.60 24.06 24.74
C GLY A 490 7.16 24.08 24.18
N LEU A 491 6.15 23.58 24.90
CA LEU A 491 4.77 23.43 24.41
C LEU A 491 3.96 24.75 24.30
N LYS A 492 4.62 25.92 24.38
CA LYS A 492 3.96 27.24 24.48
C LYS A 492 3.24 27.70 23.20
N HIS A 493 3.43 27.02 22.08
CA HIS A 493 2.74 27.26 20.81
C HIS A 493 1.36 26.58 20.74
N PHE A 494 1.05 25.67 21.67
CA PHE A 494 -0.30 25.14 21.84
C PHE A 494 -1.12 26.02 22.80
N THR A 495 -2.42 26.13 22.55
CA THR A 495 -3.32 26.84 23.47
C THR A 495 -3.48 26.08 24.79
N GLU A 496 -3.88 26.77 25.87
CA GLU A 496 -4.19 26.09 27.14
C GLU A 496 -5.21 24.95 26.96
N GLN A 497 -6.20 25.13 26.08
CA GLN A 497 -7.22 24.13 25.79
C GLN A 497 -6.60 22.91 25.09
N GLN A 498 -5.72 23.11 24.10
CA GLN A 498 -4.99 22.00 23.46
C GLN A 498 -4.10 21.26 24.48
N VAL A 499 -3.40 21.96 25.37
CA VAL A 499 -2.59 21.33 26.43
C VAL A 499 -3.47 20.52 27.39
N LYS A 500 -4.65 21.04 27.79
CA LYS A 500 -5.65 20.32 28.59
C LYS A 500 -6.26 19.12 27.84
N GLU A 501 -6.38 19.18 26.51
CA GLU A 501 -6.86 18.07 25.66
C GLU A 501 -5.81 16.98 25.42
N PHE A 502 -4.51 17.30 25.52
CA PHE A 502 -3.44 16.31 25.51
C PHE A 502 -3.25 15.64 26.88
N ASP A 503 -3.49 16.35 27.99
CA ASP A 503 -3.48 15.81 29.36
C ASP A 503 -2.25 14.91 29.64
N SER A 504 -2.46 13.63 29.99
CA SER A 504 -1.39 12.68 30.27
C SER A 504 -0.49 12.38 29.06
N LEU A 505 -0.96 12.58 27.81
CA LEU A 505 -0.22 12.27 26.57
C LEU A 505 1.01 13.16 26.31
N VAL A 506 1.14 14.29 27.02
CA VAL A 506 2.31 15.19 26.94
C VAL A 506 3.11 15.31 28.26
N SER A 507 2.72 14.57 29.29
CA SER A 507 3.29 14.70 30.65
C SER A 507 4.76 14.23 30.78
N HIS A 508 5.07 12.99 30.39
CA HIS A 508 6.41 12.40 30.43
C HIS A 508 6.50 11.27 29.39
N LEU A 509 7.34 11.42 28.37
CA LEU A 509 7.27 10.60 27.14
C LEU A 509 7.70 9.14 27.35
N ASN A 510 8.97 8.92 27.72
CA ASN A 510 9.47 7.57 28.03
C ASN A 510 10.75 7.60 28.88
N LYS A 511 10.90 6.58 29.74
CA LYS A 511 12.14 6.30 30.47
C LYS A 511 13.00 5.31 29.71
N VAL A 512 14.30 5.57 29.62
CA VAL A 512 15.27 4.76 28.86
C VAL A 512 16.32 4.22 29.81
N SER A 513 16.44 2.89 29.89
CA SER A 513 17.54 2.22 30.59
C SER A 513 18.61 1.77 29.60
N VAL A 514 19.88 2.02 29.92
CA VAL A 514 21.06 1.58 29.16
C VAL A 514 21.87 0.63 30.05
N SER A 515 22.21 -0.54 29.53
CA SER A 515 22.74 -1.66 30.32
C SER A 515 23.88 -2.43 29.64
N GLY A 516 24.76 -2.99 30.47
CA GLY A 516 26.04 -3.59 30.07
C GLY A 516 27.23 -2.62 30.12
N VAL A 517 27.12 -1.47 30.78
CA VAL A 517 28.18 -0.42 30.78
C VAL A 517 29.40 -0.87 31.56
N GLY A 518 29.22 -1.35 32.80
CA GLY A 518 30.32 -1.85 33.63
C GLY A 518 31.09 -2.98 32.94
N LYS A 519 30.37 -3.92 32.30
CA LYS A 519 30.98 -5.03 31.52
C LYS A 519 31.78 -4.56 30.31
N ALA A 520 31.30 -3.52 29.62
CA ALA A 520 32.04 -2.90 28.53
C ALA A 520 33.36 -2.26 29.01
N LEU A 521 33.39 -1.74 30.24
CA LEU A 521 34.63 -1.28 30.88
C LEU A 521 35.52 -2.47 31.31
N GLU A 522 34.99 -3.45 32.05
CA GLU A 522 35.73 -4.66 32.47
C GLU A 522 36.47 -5.35 31.30
N GLU A 523 35.82 -5.44 30.14
CA GLU A 523 36.38 -6.12 28.97
C GLU A 523 37.42 -5.32 28.17
N LYS A 524 37.44 -3.98 28.27
CA LYS A 524 38.13 -3.10 27.29
C LYS A 524 38.88 -1.91 27.90
N TYR A 525 38.46 -1.41 29.05
CA TYR A 525 39.08 -0.29 29.73
C TYR A 525 40.33 -0.73 30.50
N LYS A 526 41.46 -0.17 30.11
CA LYS A 526 42.76 -0.33 30.75
C LYS A 526 43.22 1.03 31.26
N PRO A 527 43.25 1.28 32.59
CA PRO A 527 43.53 2.61 33.14
C PRO A 527 44.82 3.26 32.63
N ASP A 528 45.86 2.48 32.38
CA ASP A 528 47.18 2.98 31.96
C ASP A 528 47.29 3.25 30.45
N GLN A 529 46.36 2.72 29.65
CA GLN A 529 46.45 2.70 28.18
C GLN A 529 45.26 3.39 27.50
N THR A 530 44.14 3.54 28.19
CA THR A 530 42.87 4.00 27.62
C THR A 530 42.13 4.95 28.54
N GLU A 531 41.25 5.75 27.96
CA GLU A 531 40.28 6.62 28.61
C GLU A 531 38.86 6.19 28.24
N PHE A 532 37.90 6.44 29.13
CA PHE A 532 36.49 6.25 28.83
C PHE A 532 35.87 7.58 28.41
N ALA A 533 35.43 7.67 27.15
CA ALA A 533 34.85 8.88 26.56
C ALA A 533 33.31 8.96 26.73
N GLY A 534 32.77 8.19 27.67
CA GLY A 534 31.34 8.12 27.95
C GLY A 534 30.55 7.14 27.07
N VAL A 535 29.27 7.01 27.38
CA VAL A 535 28.28 6.32 26.55
C VAL A 535 27.70 7.29 25.52
N LYS A 536 27.76 6.92 24.25
CA LYS A 536 27.14 7.66 23.15
C LYS A 536 25.81 7.01 22.76
N VAL A 537 24.71 7.74 22.88
CA VAL A 537 23.37 7.29 22.48
C VAL A 537 22.92 8.08 21.26
N ALA A 538 22.49 7.38 20.21
CA ALA A 538 22.04 7.96 18.96
C ALA A 538 20.50 7.97 18.89
N PHE A 539 19.94 9.16 18.74
CA PHE A 539 18.51 9.43 18.58
C PHE A 539 18.20 9.80 17.13
N GLN A 540 17.07 9.34 16.62
CA GLN A 540 16.53 9.74 15.33
C GLN A 540 15.02 9.86 15.44
N MET A 541 14.43 10.86 14.78
CA MET A 541 12.99 10.84 14.53
C MET A 541 12.78 10.33 13.10
N ASP A 542 12.04 9.23 13.00
CA ASP A 542 11.89 8.46 11.76
C ASP A 542 10.87 9.07 10.79
N LEU A 543 10.59 8.37 9.69
CA LEU A 543 9.59 8.78 8.69
C LEU A 543 8.18 8.92 9.28
N SER A 544 7.83 8.13 10.30
CA SER A 544 6.53 8.17 10.97
C SER A 544 6.41 9.31 11.99
N GLY A 545 7.48 10.09 12.19
CA GLY A 545 7.58 11.08 13.26
C GLY A 545 7.80 10.46 14.64
N ILE A 546 8.26 9.21 14.73
CA ILE A 546 8.48 8.51 16.00
C ILE A 546 9.95 8.61 16.41
N VAL A 547 10.20 8.94 17.68
CA VAL A 547 11.55 8.97 18.26
C VAL A 547 12.07 7.56 18.48
N ARG A 548 13.13 7.19 17.75
CA ARG A 548 13.86 5.94 17.87
C ARG A 548 15.23 6.16 18.51
N ILE A 549 15.67 5.19 19.29
CA ILE A 549 17.00 5.15 19.90
C ILE A 549 17.79 4.06 19.17
N GLU A 550 18.51 4.49 18.14
CA GLU A 550 19.13 3.62 17.12
C GLU A 550 20.25 2.73 17.69
N LYS A 551 21.02 3.26 18.65
CA LYS A 551 22.07 2.53 19.36
C LYS A 551 22.56 3.27 20.60
N ALA A 552 23.15 2.52 21.51
CA ALA A 552 24.00 3.03 22.59
C ALA A 552 25.37 2.33 22.50
N GLU A 553 26.46 3.09 22.59
CA GLU A 553 27.84 2.59 22.49
C GLU A 553 28.66 3.14 23.66
N ALA A 554 29.27 2.28 24.48
CA ALA A 554 30.36 2.69 25.36
C ALA A 554 31.60 2.96 24.51
N VAL A 555 32.21 4.14 24.63
CA VAL A 555 33.36 4.56 23.81
C VAL A 555 34.62 4.64 24.67
N ILE A 556 35.64 3.87 24.30
CA ILE A 556 36.92 3.76 25.03
C ILE A 556 38.03 4.06 24.03
N GLN A 557 38.87 5.06 24.31
CA GLN A 557 39.90 5.56 23.39
C GLN A 557 41.29 5.30 23.96
N ARG A 558 42.33 5.16 23.13
CA ARG A 558 43.71 5.13 23.63
C ARG A 558 44.07 6.50 24.20
N LYS A 559 44.69 6.54 25.39
CA LYS A 559 45.30 7.77 25.92
C LYS A 559 46.44 8.22 25.01
N SER A 560 46.39 9.46 24.52
CA SER A 560 47.45 10.01 23.69
C SER A 560 48.75 10.16 24.49
N GLN A 561 49.83 9.53 24.05
CA GLN A 561 51.18 9.87 24.52
C GLN A 561 51.52 11.25 23.95
N GLY A 562 51.58 12.26 24.81
CA GLY A 562 51.41 13.65 24.40
C GLY A 562 52.62 14.30 23.75
N VAL A 563 52.40 14.85 22.56
CA VAL A 563 52.92 16.17 22.12
C VAL A 563 51.77 16.87 21.36
N VAL A 564 51.81 18.21 21.29
CA VAL A 564 50.86 19.08 20.56
C VAL A 564 49.51 19.34 21.26
N GLU A 565 49.56 20.19 22.28
CA GLU A 565 48.43 20.71 23.07
C GLU A 565 47.50 21.69 22.29
N SER A 566 47.80 22.00 21.03
CA SER A 566 46.98 22.89 20.17
C SER A 566 45.84 22.17 19.43
N ILE A 567 45.94 20.84 19.23
CA ILE A 567 44.91 20.08 18.51
C ILE A 567 43.71 19.79 19.41
N THR A 568 43.91 19.53 20.71
CA THR A 568 42.82 19.25 21.66
C THR A 568 41.87 20.43 21.83
N LYS A 569 42.37 21.67 21.94
CA LYS A 569 41.52 22.88 21.94
C LYS A 569 40.76 23.09 20.63
N THR A 570 41.34 22.70 19.49
CA THR A 570 40.68 22.77 18.19
C THR A 570 39.51 21.78 18.12
N ILE A 571 39.72 20.54 18.60
CA ILE A 571 38.69 19.50 18.63
C ILE A 571 37.56 19.82 19.63
N THR A 572 37.87 20.25 20.86
CA THR A 572 36.81 20.62 21.82
C THR A 572 36.05 21.87 21.39
N GLY A 573 36.72 22.85 20.76
CA GLY A 573 36.07 24.02 20.17
C GLY A 573 35.11 23.69 19.02
N PHE A 574 35.49 22.77 18.12
CA PHE A 574 34.65 22.41 16.96
C PHE A 574 33.37 21.63 17.32
N PHE A 575 33.28 21.07 18.54
CA PHE A 575 32.10 20.34 19.02
C PHE A 575 31.18 21.14 19.96
N SER A 576 31.44 22.43 20.15
CA SER A 576 30.55 23.36 20.86
C SER A 576 30.04 24.44 19.91
N SER A 577 28.95 24.17 19.19
CA SER A 577 28.25 25.18 18.39
C SER A 577 27.73 26.29 19.29
N LYS A 578 28.12 27.55 19.01
CA LYS A 578 27.53 28.73 19.66
C LYS A 578 26.00 28.68 19.58
N THR A 579 25.34 28.69 20.73
CA THR A 579 24.09 29.41 20.91
C THR A 579 24.44 30.81 21.41
N GLU A 580 23.88 31.84 20.80
CA GLU A 580 23.95 33.20 21.35
C GLU A 580 22.75 33.40 22.28
N GLU A 581 23.01 33.34 23.59
CA GLU A 581 22.17 33.93 24.63
C GLU A 581 23.10 34.82 25.48
N GLY A 582 22.63 36.01 25.86
CA GLY A 582 23.46 37.01 26.53
C GLY A 582 23.74 36.69 28.00
N GLU A 583 24.89 37.13 28.51
CA GLU A 583 25.20 37.03 29.93
C GLU A 583 24.40 38.06 30.77
N PRO A 584 23.97 37.70 32.00
CA PRO A 584 23.25 38.59 32.90
C PRO A 584 24.18 39.46 33.73
N THR A 585 23.62 40.51 34.37
CA THR A 585 24.29 41.28 35.42
C THR A 585 23.40 41.41 36.66
N GLU A 586 23.82 40.78 37.76
CA GLU A 586 23.44 41.14 39.13
C GLU A 586 24.59 42.01 39.71
N SER A 587 24.46 42.80 40.79
CA SER A 587 23.60 42.62 41.98
C SER A 587 23.24 43.95 42.71
N ASP A 588 22.51 43.82 43.83
CA ASP A 588 22.48 44.70 45.02
C ASP A 588 21.56 45.96 45.10
N ASP A 589 20.25 45.69 45.09
CA ASP A 589 19.36 45.80 46.28
C ASP A 589 19.27 47.11 47.15
N LYS A 590 18.09 47.77 47.08
CA LYS A 590 17.35 48.57 48.12
C LYS A 590 17.90 49.89 48.72
N LYS A 591 17.16 51.00 48.50
CA LYS A 591 16.22 51.59 49.50
C LYS A 591 15.35 52.78 49.00
N GLU A 592 14.12 52.84 49.54
CA GLU A 592 13.25 54.00 49.88
C GLU A 592 13.06 55.27 48.99
N GLU A 593 11.82 55.38 48.47
CA GLU A 593 10.83 56.50 48.62
C GLU A 593 10.99 57.91 48.00
N ASP A 594 9.81 58.48 47.68
CA ASP A 594 9.38 59.88 47.43
C ASP A 594 10.01 60.79 46.33
N ALA A 595 9.32 60.78 45.17
CA ALA A 595 8.48 61.89 44.67
C ALA A 595 9.06 63.24 44.13
N VAL A 596 8.18 63.91 43.35
CA VAL A 596 8.21 65.32 42.89
C VAL A 596 9.01 65.65 41.60
N GLU A 597 8.37 66.52 40.81
CA GLU A 597 8.72 67.40 39.66
C GLU A 597 10.23 67.63 39.32
N THR A 598 10.64 68.07 38.11
CA THR A 598 10.00 69.05 37.21
C THR A 598 10.59 69.05 35.78
N VAL A 599 9.81 69.56 34.81
CA VAL A 599 10.17 70.35 33.60
C VAL A 599 11.55 70.19 32.94
N VAL A 600 11.52 69.95 31.61
CA VAL A 600 12.50 70.52 30.65
C VAL A 600 11.75 71.49 29.73
N SER A 601 12.37 72.61 29.38
CA SER A 601 11.71 73.81 28.84
C SER A 601 11.57 73.87 27.31
N GLU A 602 10.44 74.38 26.84
CA GLU A 602 10.31 75.02 25.52
C GLU A 602 10.91 76.44 25.51
N GLU A 603 11.43 76.88 24.35
CA GLU A 603 11.34 78.24 23.75
C GLU A 603 11.89 78.11 22.30
N LYS A 604 11.45 78.81 21.24
CA LYS A 604 10.40 79.85 21.09
C LYS A 604 9.85 79.86 19.65
N SER A 605 8.52 79.79 19.55
CA SER A 605 7.62 80.70 18.81
C SER A 605 7.57 80.77 17.25
N PRO A 606 6.44 81.25 16.67
CA PRO A 606 6.12 81.01 15.25
C PRO A 606 5.81 82.27 14.40
N SER A 607 5.72 82.08 13.08
CA SER A 607 4.87 82.88 12.17
C SER A 607 4.50 82.03 10.94
N ALA A 608 3.25 82.09 10.49
CA ALA A 608 2.80 81.43 9.26
C ALA A 608 2.97 82.36 8.04
N ASP A 609 2.95 81.80 6.83
CA ASP A 609 2.07 82.30 5.77
C ASP A 609 1.77 81.23 4.70
N ASP A 610 0.88 81.56 3.75
CA ASP A 610 0.13 80.63 2.90
C ASP A 610 0.85 80.00 1.69
N THR A 611 0.15 79.04 1.05
CA THR A 611 0.62 78.21 -0.07
C THR A 611 0.82 78.94 -1.42
N ALA A 612 1.89 78.60 -2.15
CA ALA A 612 1.98 78.72 -3.62
C ALA A 612 2.90 77.61 -4.22
N PRO A 613 2.76 77.21 -5.50
CA PRO A 613 3.14 75.85 -5.93
C PRO A 613 4.06 75.78 -7.18
N SER A 614 4.08 74.58 -7.79
CA SER A 614 4.56 74.20 -9.15
C SER A 614 6.07 74.18 -9.44
N ASP A 615 6.55 72.96 -9.71
CA ASP A 615 7.75 72.71 -10.52
C ASP A 615 7.38 72.69 -12.02
N ASP A 616 8.14 73.45 -12.80
CA ASP A 616 8.33 73.39 -14.27
C ASP A 616 9.85 73.73 -14.40
N GLU A 617 10.70 73.14 -15.25
CA GLU A 617 10.57 72.56 -16.59
C GLU A 617 11.43 71.26 -16.72
N LYS A 618 11.28 70.34 -17.70
CA LYS A 618 11.51 70.47 -19.17
C LYS A 618 12.92 71.03 -19.51
N THR A 619 13.65 70.67 -20.57
CA THR A 619 13.55 69.69 -21.69
C THR A 619 14.73 68.67 -21.57
N VAL A 620 15.39 67.97 -22.52
CA VAL A 620 15.57 67.89 -24.01
C VAL A 620 15.83 66.37 -24.28
N THR A 621 15.05 65.58 -25.04
CA THR A 621 14.86 65.47 -26.52
C THR A 621 16.13 65.10 -27.35
N ASP A 622 16.09 64.30 -28.42
CA ASP A 622 14.95 63.62 -29.10
C ASP A 622 15.31 62.31 -29.86
N GLU A 623 14.23 61.60 -30.24
CA GLU A 623 13.95 60.70 -31.41
C GLU A 623 15.09 59.96 -32.17
N THR A 624 15.05 58.62 -32.36
CA THR A 624 14.42 57.79 -33.46
C THR A 624 14.99 58.00 -34.90
N PRO A 625 14.76 57.14 -35.95
CA PRO A 625 13.68 56.16 -36.18
C PRO A 625 14.04 54.79 -36.86
N GLU A 626 13.05 53.87 -36.94
CA GLU A 626 12.64 52.99 -38.10
C GLU A 626 13.68 52.10 -38.89
N LYS A 627 13.37 51.08 -39.73
CA LYS A 627 12.15 50.33 -40.19
C LYS A 627 12.57 49.01 -40.91
N THR A 628 11.62 48.06 -41.11
CA THR A 628 11.55 47.06 -42.24
C THR A 628 12.70 46.01 -42.41
N GLU A 629 12.62 44.88 -43.14
CA GLU A 629 11.56 44.25 -43.98
C GLU A 629 11.69 42.70 -44.17
N THR A 630 10.56 42.01 -44.38
CA THR A 630 10.36 40.73 -45.15
C THR A 630 11.04 39.38 -44.75
N LYS A 631 10.66 38.31 -45.49
CA LYS A 631 10.82 36.86 -45.23
C LYS A 631 11.85 36.16 -46.15
N SER A 632 12.07 34.87 -45.85
CA SER A 632 12.39 33.73 -46.76
C SER A 632 13.85 33.46 -47.12
N GLU A 633 14.26 32.24 -47.51
CA GLU A 633 13.99 30.86 -47.00
C GLU A 633 15.01 29.89 -47.66
N GLU A 634 15.21 28.70 -47.07
CA GLU A 634 15.71 27.46 -47.70
C GLU A 634 17.18 27.24 -48.20
N LYS A 635 17.71 26.06 -47.78
CA LYS A 635 18.43 24.99 -48.53
C LYS A 635 19.97 24.97 -48.78
N LYS A 636 20.57 23.89 -48.20
CA LYS A 636 21.48 22.86 -48.82
C LYS A 636 22.94 23.25 -49.17
N GLU A 637 23.93 22.34 -49.32
CA GLU A 637 24.08 20.85 -49.23
C GLU A 637 25.55 20.55 -48.80
N GLU A 638 25.87 19.63 -47.86
CA GLU A 638 26.20 18.17 -48.00
C GLU A 638 27.68 17.81 -48.34
N LYS A 639 28.13 16.60 -47.91
CA LYS A 639 29.40 15.84 -48.15
C LYS A 639 30.49 15.97 -47.06
N THR A 640 30.85 14.91 -46.30
CA THR A 640 31.67 13.68 -46.60
C THR A 640 33.16 13.99 -46.78
N GLU A 641 34.15 13.16 -46.38
CA GLU A 641 34.22 11.69 -46.41
C GLU A 641 35.38 11.10 -45.52
N GLU A 642 35.16 9.94 -44.86
CA GLU A 642 36.16 8.87 -44.47
C GLU A 642 37.43 9.17 -43.59
N LYS A 643 38.17 8.22 -42.96
CA LYS A 643 38.13 6.73 -42.84
C LYS A 643 38.91 6.20 -41.58
N LYS A 644 38.53 5.01 -41.07
CA LYS A 644 39.39 3.93 -40.45
C LYS A 644 40.16 4.20 -39.11
N GLU A 645 40.46 3.21 -38.23
CA GLU A 645 40.05 1.79 -38.11
C GLU A 645 40.27 1.20 -36.69
N GLY A 646 39.33 0.37 -36.21
CA GLY A 646 39.60 -0.90 -35.50
C GLY A 646 39.71 -0.93 -33.95
N ALA A 647 39.26 -1.99 -33.24
CA ALA A 647 38.45 -3.16 -33.66
C ALA A 647 37.84 -3.95 -32.45
N LYS A 648 36.64 -4.53 -32.66
CA LYS A 648 36.01 -5.73 -32.01
C LYS A 648 35.68 -5.68 -30.49
N GLU A 649 34.46 -6.00 -30.03
CA GLU A 649 33.68 -7.28 -30.03
C GLU A 649 34.22 -8.30 -28.98
N GLU A 650 33.43 -9.09 -28.25
CA GLU A 650 32.01 -9.48 -28.41
C GLU A 650 31.30 -9.77 -27.04
N THR A 651 30.33 -10.70 -26.98
CA THR A 651 29.50 -11.04 -25.79
C THR A 651 29.70 -12.53 -25.36
N LYS A 652 28.94 -13.27 -24.53
CA LYS A 652 27.58 -13.27 -23.89
C LYS A 652 27.63 -14.36 -22.75
N ASP A 653 26.69 -14.70 -21.86
CA ASP A 653 25.33 -14.27 -21.43
C ASP A 653 25.03 -14.86 -19.99
N LYS A 654 23.76 -14.83 -19.54
CA LYS A 654 22.97 -15.70 -18.59
C LYS A 654 23.59 -16.97 -17.90
N LYS A 655 23.04 -17.53 -16.79
CA LYS A 655 22.06 -17.12 -15.72
C LYS A 655 21.83 -18.32 -14.73
N ALA A 656 21.70 -18.06 -13.40
CA ALA A 656 21.05 -18.92 -12.36
C ALA A 656 21.66 -20.32 -12.04
N GLU A 657 21.47 -20.97 -10.88
CA GLU A 657 20.97 -20.59 -9.54
C GLU A 657 21.55 -21.53 -8.43
N GLU A 658 21.02 -21.47 -7.20
CA GLU A 658 21.42 -22.15 -5.94
C GLU A 658 21.55 -23.71 -6.02
N THR A 659 22.09 -24.48 -5.05
CA THR A 659 22.34 -24.35 -3.59
C THR A 659 23.56 -25.18 -3.15
N GLY A 660 24.20 -24.93 -1.98
CA GLY A 660 24.99 -25.97 -1.28
C GLY A 660 26.18 -25.50 -0.42
N ASP A 661 26.09 -25.67 0.89
CA ASP A 661 27.01 -25.20 1.95
C ASP A 661 28.40 -25.90 2.02
N LYS A 662 29.38 -25.20 2.63
CA LYS A 662 30.73 -25.61 3.13
C LYS A 662 31.86 -26.04 2.14
N LYS A 663 32.97 -25.26 2.22
CA LYS A 663 34.42 -25.62 2.28
C LYS A 663 34.90 -26.92 1.59
N GLU A 664 35.98 -26.93 0.80
CA GLU A 664 37.34 -26.57 1.27
C GLU A 664 38.37 -26.20 0.14
N GLU A 665 39.66 -26.16 0.47
CA GLU A 665 40.77 -25.53 -0.28
C GLU A 665 41.25 -26.22 -1.58
N SER A 666 41.89 -25.44 -2.47
CA SER A 666 43.34 -25.59 -2.78
C SER A 666 43.84 -24.40 -3.64
N LYS A 667 44.97 -23.74 -3.37
CA LYS A 667 46.38 -24.16 -3.14
C LYS A 667 47.06 -24.83 -4.34
N LYS A 668 47.85 -24.04 -5.07
CA LYS A 668 49.26 -24.41 -5.33
C LYS A 668 50.06 -23.87 -4.12
N LYS A 669 50.69 -24.67 -3.23
CA LYS A 669 51.70 -25.74 -3.41
C LYS A 669 52.98 -25.16 -4.03
N ASN A 670 54.18 -25.24 -3.43
CA ASN A 670 54.74 -26.07 -2.32
C ASN A 670 55.78 -25.24 -1.53
N ALA A 671 56.34 -25.63 -0.36
CA ALA A 671 56.06 -26.67 0.66
C ALA A 671 56.89 -26.37 1.95
N THR A 672 56.58 -27.04 3.08
CA THR A 672 57.41 -27.23 4.33
C THR A 672 57.88 -25.96 5.09
N SER A 673 57.86 -25.88 6.43
CA SER A 673 57.46 -26.80 7.52
C SER A 673 56.96 -26.01 8.76
N ALA A 674 56.70 -26.70 9.89
CA ALA A 674 56.34 -26.10 11.20
C ALA A 674 57.54 -25.30 11.82
N ASP A 675 57.42 -24.53 12.91
CA ASP A 675 56.41 -24.53 14.00
C ASP A 675 56.29 -23.19 14.78
N ALA A 676 55.27 -23.09 15.66
CA ALA A 676 55.19 -22.36 16.94
C ALA A 676 55.39 -20.82 17.05
N THR A 677 54.25 -20.11 17.24
CA THR A 677 54.07 -18.89 18.11
C THR A 677 54.81 -17.59 17.72
N LYS A 678 54.36 -16.36 18.05
CA LYS A 678 53.42 -15.86 19.08
C LYS A 678 52.81 -14.48 18.67
N GLU A 679 51.96 -13.92 19.52
CA GLU A 679 51.13 -12.72 19.25
C GLU A 679 51.90 -11.38 19.15
N LYS A 680 51.31 -10.42 18.40
CA LYS A 680 51.28 -8.99 18.79
C LYS A 680 50.10 -8.25 18.13
N GLY A 681 48.92 -8.31 18.77
CA GLY A 681 47.74 -7.56 18.31
C GLY A 681 47.82 -6.08 18.71
N THR A 682 47.73 -5.18 17.73
CA THR A 682 47.59 -3.73 17.99
C THR A 682 46.19 -3.40 18.48
N ILE A 683 46.10 -2.79 19.67
CA ILE A 683 44.81 -2.29 20.21
C ILE A 683 44.28 -1.20 19.25
N PRO A 684 42.99 -1.21 18.86
CA PRO A 684 42.41 -0.15 18.03
C PRO A 684 42.44 1.20 18.76
N GLU A 685 42.56 2.28 17.99
CA GLU A 685 42.67 3.66 18.50
C GLU A 685 41.42 4.11 19.26
N VAL A 686 40.25 3.71 18.77
CA VAL A 686 38.95 3.86 19.43
C VAL A 686 38.22 2.52 19.43
N SER A 687 37.89 2.02 20.61
CA SER A 687 36.99 0.88 20.82
C SER A 687 35.57 1.36 21.09
N LYS A 688 34.58 0.60 20.60
CA LYS A 688 33.15 0.84 20.84
C LYS A 688 32.49 -0.48 21.20
N VAL A 689 31.73 -0.49 22.28
CA VAL A 689 30.97 -1.66 22.73
C VAL A 689 29.48 -1.33 22.69
N THR A 690 28.71 -2.08 21.91
CA THR A 690 27.26 -1.89 21.81
C THR A 690 26.57 -2.30 23.11
N LEU A 691 25.74 -1.41 23.64
CA LEU A 691 25.03 -1.57 24.91
C LEU A 691 23.57 -1.98 24.67
N LYS A 692 22.94 -2.56 25.69
CA LYS A 692 21.53 -2.97 25.67
C LYS A 692 20.63 -1.82 26.10
N ILE A 693 19.69 -1.43 25.26
CA ILE A 693 18.68 -0.41 25.55
C ILE A 693 17.35 -1.08 25.91
N LYS A 694 16.67 -0.58 26.95
CA LYS A 694 15.25 -0.83 27.23
C LYS A 694 14.52 0.50 27.28
N GLN A 695 13.49 0.68 26.45
CA GLN A 695 12.57 1.81 26.53
C GLN A 695 11.32 1.40 27.30
N MET A 696 10.81 2.28 28.15
CA MET A 696 9.55 2.12 28.88
C MET A 696 8.74 3.39 28.68
N TYR A 697 7.69 3.31 27.86
CA TYR A 697 6.81 4.44 27.58
C TYR A 697 5.87 4.70 28.75
N THR A 698 5.56 5.97 28.97
CA THR A 698 4.92 6.43 30.21
C THR A 698 3.69 7.30 29.94
N THR A 699 3.72 8.19 28.95
CA THR A 699 2.49 8.74 28.34
C THR A 699 1.72 7.70 27.56
N ALA A 700 2.42 6.72 26.99
CA ALA A 700 1.85 5.60 26.28
C ALA A 700 2.03 4.33 27.11
N HIS A 701 0.97 3.93 27.81
CA HIS A 701 0.89 2.56 28.31
C HIS A 701 0.67 1.64 27.08
N LEU A 702 1.74 1.31 26.36
CA LEU A 702 1.62 0.47 25.17
C LEU A 702 1.31 -0.97 25.58
N MET A 703 0.47 -1.63 24.77
CA MET A 703 0.22 -3.07 24.86
C MET A 703 1.54 -3.84 25.05
N SER A 704 1.63 -4.64 26.11
CA SER A 704 2.81 -5.45 26.37
C SER A 704 2.97 -6.53 25.28
N LYS A 705 4.12 -7.20 25.26
CA LYS A 705 4.31 -8.36 24.36
C LYS A 705 3.31 -9.49 24.60
N GLN A 706 2.73 -9.58 25.80
CA GLN A 706 1.68 -10.54 26.12
C GLN A 706 0.32 -10.07 25.60
N ASP A 707 -0.01 -8.78 25.75
CA ASP A 707 -1.26 -8.20 25.25
C ASP A 707 -1.33 -8.24 23.72
N VAL A 708 -0.22 -7.89 23.03
CA VAL A 708 -0.09 -7.99 21.57
C VAL A 708 -0.26 -9.45 21.09
N ALA A 709 0.29 -10.43 21.82
CA ALA A 709 0.11 -11.85 21.51
C ALA A 709 -1.34 -12.31 21.76
N GLY A 710 -1.99 -11.81 22.81
CA GLY A 710 -3.40 -12.03 23.10
C GLY A 710 -4.30 -11.50 21.98
N ALA A 711 -4.09 -10.25 21.55
CA ALA A 711 -4.81 -9.63 20.45
C ALA A 711 -4.63 -10.40 19.13
N LYS A 712 -3.39 -10.80 18.79
CA LYS A 712 -3.12 -11.65 17.61
C LYS A 712 -3.88 -12.97 17.66
N LYS A 713 -3.89 -13.66 18.80
CA LYS A 713 -4.66 -14.89 19.03
C LYS A 713 -6.18 -14.67 18.91
N ILE A 714 -6.70 -13.57 19.43
CA ILE A 714 -8.12 -13.18 19.30
C ILE A 714 -8.47 -13.00 17.82
N LEU A 715 -7.68 -12.22 17.07
CA LEU A 715 -7.88 -12.04 15.63
C LEU A 715 -7.84 -13.36 14.87
N GLU A 716 -6.89 -14.26 15.17
CA GLU A 716 -6.79 -15.57 14.54
C GLU A 716 -7.99 -16.49 14.84
N GLN A 717 -8.58 -16.37 16.03
CA GLN A 717 -9.83 -17.06 16.38
C GLN A 717 -11.04 -16.54 15.60
N PHE A 718 -11.06 -15.26 15.21
CA PHE A 718 -12.05 -14.72 14.27
C PHE A 718 -11.73 -15.09 12.82
N GLU A 719 -10.51 -14.84 12.33
CA GLU A 719 -10.03 -15.20 10.97
C GLU A 719 -10.27 -16.70 10.66
N LYS A 720 -10.20 -17.59 11.66
CA LYS A 720 -10.53 -19.02 11.50
C LYS A 720 -12.03 -19.29 11.40
N ARG A 721 -12.86 -18.68 12.26
CA ARG A 721 -14.32 -18.90 12.27
C ARG A 721 -14.99 -18.32 11.03
N GLU A 722 -14.60 -17.11 10.66
CA GLU A 722 -15.08 -16.41 9.47
C GLU A 722 -14.69 -17.14 8.18
N ARG A 723 -13.50 -17.75 8.15
CA ARG A 723 -13.08 -18.63 7.05
C ARG A 723 -13.94 -19.89 6.98
N HIS A 724 -14.16 -20.60 8.08
CA HIS A 724 -15.01 -21.80 8.08
C HIS A 724 -16.47 -21.49 7.72
N ALA A 725 -17.01 -20.35 8.16
CA ALA A 725 -18.34 -19.90 7.74
C ALA A 725 -18.40 -19.60 6.23
N ARG A 726 -17.37 -18.93 5.68
CA ARG A 726 -17.22 -18.64 4.25
C ARG A 726 -17.07 -19.93 3.42
N GLU A 727 -16.29 -20.90 3.91
CA GLU A 727 -16.12 -22.24 3.32
C GLU A 727 -17.44 -23.03 3.34
N ARG A 728 -18.21 -22.97 4.44
CA ARG A 728 -19.54 -23.61 4.56
C ARG A 728 -20.52 -23.02 3.54
N ALA A 729 -20.69 -21.70 3.54
CA ALA A 729 -21.61 -21.00 2.66
C ALA A 729 -21.23 -21.16 1.17
N ALA A 730 -19.94 -21.19 0.83
CA ALA A 730 -19.50 -21.47 -0.54
C ALA A 730 -19.92 -22.88 -1.00
N ALA A 731 -19.72 -23.92 -0.17
CA ALA A 731 -20.10 -25.29 -0.51
C ALA A 731 -21.63 -25.52 -0.51
N GLU A 732 -22.36 -24.75 0.29
CA GLU A 732 -23.83 -24.69 0.31
C GLU A 732 -24.37 -24.10 -1.01
N ASN A 733 -23.89 -22.92 -1.40
CA ASN A 733 -24.24 -22.27 -2.67
C ASN A 733 -23.81 -23.12 -3.89
N GLU A 734 -22.65 -23.78 -3.82
CA GLU A 734 -22.16 -24.70 -4.87
C GLU A 734 -23.10 -25.90 -5.03
N LEU A 735 -23.57 -26.50 -3.92
CA LEU A 735 -24.53 -27.61 -3.94
C LEU A 735 -25.90 -27.17 -4.45
N GLU A 736 -26.42 -26.03 -3.99
CA GLU A 736 -27.73 -25.50 -4.41
C GLU A 736 -27.70 -25.15 -5.91
N GLY A 737 -26.70 -24.38 -6.34
CA GLY A 737 -26.52 -24.00 -7.74
C GLY A 737 -26.34 -25.20 -8.66
N TYR A 738 -25.58 -26.22 -8.25
CA TYR A 738 -25.43 -27.44 -9.03
C TYR A 738 -26.70 -28.30 -9.05
N ALA A 739 -27.47 -28.36 -7.96
CA ALA A 739 -28.77 -29.04 -7.95
C ALA A 739 -29.79 -28.35 -8.89
N PHE A 740 -29.74 -27.01 -8.99
CA PHE A 740 -30.50 -26.25 -9.98
C PHE A 740 -30.01 -26.52 -11.40
N GLU A 741 -28.69 -26.47 -11.66
CA GLU A 741 -28.08 -26.81 -12.96
C GLU A 741 -28.54 -28.21 -13.42
N VAL A 742 -28.39 -29.24 -12.57
CA VAL A 742 -28.83 -30.61 -12.89
C VAL A 742 -30.32 -30.68 -13.19
N SER A 743 -31.16 -29.85 -12.55
CA SER A 743 -32.60 -29.79 -12.86
C SER A 743 -32.83 -29.33 -14.31
N GLN A 744 -32.19 -28.24 -14.72
CA GLN A 744 -32.32 -27.69 -16.08
C GLN A 744 -31.76 -28.65 -17.13
N LEU A 745 -30.59 -29.25 -16.86
CA LEU A 745 -29.98 -30.21 -17.76
C LEU A 745 -30.83 -31.48 -17.97
N LEU A 746 -31.70 -31.86 -17.03
CA LEU A 746 -32.60 -33.01 -17.22
C LEU A 746 -33.77 -32.70 -18.17
N GLU A 747 -34.03 -31.42 -18.46
CA GLU A 747 -35.08 -30.95 -19.37
C GLU A 747 -34.52 -30.65 -20.79
N GLU A 748 -33.20 -30.50 -20.96
CA GLU A 748 -32.56 -30.28 -22.26
C GLU A 748 -32.69 -31.50 -23.20
N GLU A 749 -33.10 -31.27 -24.45
CA GLU A 749 -33.30 -32.33 -25.46
C GLU A 749 -32.08 -33.26 -25.63
N GLU A 750 -30.86 -32.70 -25.66
CA GLU A 750 -29.64 -33.49 -25.82
C GLU A 750 -29.36 -34.40 -24.62
N TYR A 751 -29.71 -33.99 -23.40
CA TYR A 751 -29.56 -34.82 -22.20
C TYR A 751 -30.67 -35.86 -22.09
N VAL A 752 -31.91 -35.50 -22.44
CA VAL A 752 -33.05 -36.46 -22.55
C VAL A 752 -32.72 -37.56 -23.56
N LYS A 753 -32.13 -37.21 -24.70
CA LYS A 753 -31.67 -38.12 -25.75
C LYS A 753 -30.53 -39.06 -25.32
N HIS A 754 -29.59 -38.60 -24.50
CA HIS A 754 -28.42 -39.37 -24.05
C HIS A 754 -28.58 -40.02 -22.65
N SER A 755 -29.80 -40.11 -22.12
CA SER A 755 -30.10 -40.76 -20.82
C SER A 755 -31.32 -41.69 -20.87
N THR A 756 -31.40 -42.64 -19.94
CA THR A 756 -32.63 -43.43 -19.72
C THR A 756 -33.63 -42.71 -18.80
N GLU A 757 -34.88 -43.14 -18.78
CA GLU A 757 -35.90 -42.57 -17.88
C GLU A 757 -35.57 -42.84 -16.40
N GLU A 758 -34.99 -43.99 -16.09
CA GLU A 758 -34.53 -44.37 -14.75
C GLU A 758 -33.31 -43.54 -14.31
N GLU A 759 -32.37 -43.26 -15.22
CA GLU A 759 -31.24 -42.35 -14.96
C GLU A 759 -31.74 -40.94 -14.62
N ARG A 760 -32.67 -40.40 -15.42
CA ARG A 760 -33.28 -39.08 -15.17
C ARG A 760 -34.06 -39.05 -13.87
N LYS A 761 -34.97 -40.00 -13.66
CA LYS A 761 -35.78 -40.11 -12.44
C LYS A 761 -34.91 -40.17 -11.18
N LYS A 762 -33.84 -40.97 -11.20
CA LYS A 762 -32.91 -41.07 -10.06
C LYS A 762 -32.19 -39.76 -9.78
N LEU A 763 -31.83 -39.00 -10.82
CA LEU A 763 -31.27 -37.65 -10.65
C LEU A 763 -32.31 -36.66 -10.11
N THR A 764 -33.55 -36.68 -10.60
CA THR A 764 -34.66 -35.85 -10.07
C THR A 764 -34.95 -36.16 -8.59
N GLU A 765 -34.97 -37.44 -8.21
CA GLU A 765 -35.14 -37.88 -6.82
C GLU A 765 -33.95 -37.43 -5.94
N GLN A 766 -32.71 -37.51 -6.44
CA GLN A 766 -31.52 -37.04 -5.73
C GLN A 766 -31.48 -35.52 -5.57
N VAL A 767 -31.87 -34.76 -6.60
CA VAL A 767 -32.01 -33.30 -6.55
C VAL A 767 -33.08 -32.90 -5.53
N LYS A 768 -34.25 -33.55 -5.56
CA LYS A 768 -35.32 -33.30 -4.58
C LYS A 768 -34.85 -33.60 -3.16
N SER A 769 -34.16 -34.72 -2.95
CA SER A 769 -33.55 -35.07 -1.66
C SER A 769 -32.53 -34.02 -1.18
N ILE A 770 -31.73 -33.46 -2.08
CA ILE A 770 -30.77 -32.38 -1.76
C ILE A 770 -31.50 -31.09 -1.39
N ARG A 771 -32.55 -30.71 -2.12
CA ARG A 771 -33.34 -29.51 -1.83
C ARG A 771 -34.06 -29.59 -0.48
N ASN A 772 -34.79 -30.67 -0.22
CA ASN A 772 -35.37 -30.94 1.10
C ASN A 772 -34.30 -30.92 2.21
N TRP A 773 -33.10 -31.45 1.96
CA TRP A 773 -32.02 -31.41 2.95
C TRP A 773 -31.45 -29.99 3.20
N LEU A 774 -31.42 -29.13 2.17
CA LEU A 774 -31.06 -27.71 2.31
C LEU A 774 -32.16 -26.90 3.03
N GLU A 775 -33.43 -27.20 2.75
CA GLU A 775 -34.59 -26.49 3.29
C GLU A 775 -34.95 -26.94 4.74
N ASP A 776 -34.94 -28.25 5.04
CA ASP A 776 -35.44 -28.83 6.29
C ASP A 776 -34.35 -29.26 7.31
N GLU A 777 -33.18 -29.70 6.85
CA GLU A 777 -32.13 -30.32 7.71
C GLU A 777 -30.87 -29.47 7.90
N THR A 778 -30.71 -28.38 7.16
CA THR A 778 -29.48 -27.60 7.18
C THR A 778 -29.47 -26.53 8.29
N THR A 779 -28.35 -26.43 9.00
CA THR A 779 -28.17 -25.58 10.17
C THR A 779 -26.83 -24.83 10.08
N PRO A 780 -26.61 -23.76 10.87
CA PRO A 780 -25.31 -23.09 10.95
C PRO A 780 -24.14 -24.02 11.32
N ASP A 781 -24.41 -25.10 12.07
CA ASP A 781 -23.43 -26.11 12.49
C ASP A 781 -23.22 -27.24 11.45
N THR A 782 -23.98 -27.26 10.35
CA THR A 782 -23.84 -28.27 9.29
C THR A 782 -22.47 -28.16 8.62
N LYS A 783 -21.66 -29.22 8.74
CA LYS A 783 -20.25 -29.22 8.29
C LYS A 783 -20.13 -29.10 6.77
N THR A 784 -19.15 -28.34 6.30
CA THR A 784 -18.77 -28.20 4.87
C THR A 784 -18.64 -29.55 4.15
N SER A 785 -18.21 -30.60 4.85
CA SER A 785 -18.12 -31.97 4.33
C SER A 785 -19.46 -32.61 3.94
N GLU A 786 -20.59 -32.17 4.50
CA GLU A 786 -21.90 -32.73 4.19
C GLU A 786 -22.46 -32.19 2.87
N PHE A 787 -22.18 -30.92 2.56
CA PHE A 787 -22.48 -30.31 1.27
C PHE A 787 -21.64 -30.95 0.16
N THR A 788 -20.31 -31.03 0.34
CA THR A 788 -19.41 -31.58 -0.67
C THR A 788 -19.63 -33.07 -0.94
N LYS A 789 -20.01 -33.87 0.08
CA LYS A 789 -20.47 -35.26 -0.13
C LYS A 789 -21.69 -35.33 -1.06
N ARG A 790 -22.71 -34.49 -0.82
CA ARG A 790 -23.94 -34.45 -1.63
C ARG A 790 -23.67 -33.94 -3.03
N HIS A 791 -22.79 -32.95 -3.17
CA HIS A 791 -22.35 -32.44 -4.48
C HIS A 791 -21.64 -33.55 -5.28
N VAL A 792 -20.66 -34.23 -4.68
CA VAL A 792 -19.94 -35.35 -5.32
C VAL A 792 -20.86 -36.52 -5.66
N ALA A 793 -21.87 -36.81 -4.83
CA ALA A 793 -22.88 -37.84 -5.12
C ALA A 793 -23.70 -37.48 -6.37
N LEU A 794 -24.20 -36.24 -6.47
CA LEU A 794 -24.96 -35.76 -7.62
C LEU A 794 -24.10 -35.70 -8.90
N GLN A 795 -22.87 -35.18 -8.80
CA GLN A 795 -21.87 -35.21 -9.89
C GLN A 795 -21.61 -36.64 -10.39
N THR A 796 -21.50 -37.61 -9.48
CA THR A 796 -21.22 -39.01 -9.83
C THR A 796 -22.37 -39.64 -10.61
N LEU A 797 -23.62 -39.28 -10.30
CA LEU A 797 -24.80 -39.73 -11.06
C LEU A 797 -24.92 -39.05 -12.43
N LEU A 798 -24.58 -37.76 -12.56
CA LEU A 798 -24.70 -37.03 -13.83
C LEU A 798 -23.51 -37.26 -14.80
N ARG A 799 -22.32 -37.59 -14.28
CA ARG A 799 -21.09 -37.78 -15.06
C ARG A 799 -21.23 -38.73 -16.28
N PRO A 800 -21.92 -39.89 -16.21
CA PRO A 800 -22.11 -40.76 -17.37
C PRO A 800 -22.87 -40.07 -18.50
N ILE A 801 -24.00 -39.41 -18.18
CA ILE A 801 -24.83 -38.70 -19.16
C ILE A 801 -24.04 -37.52 -19.77
N LYS A 802 -23.38 -36.69 -18.94
CA LYS A 802 -22.51 -35.61 -19.44
C LYS A 802 -21.43 -36.13 -20.39
N LYS A 803 -20.85 -37.30 -20.13
CA LYS A 803 -19.89 -37.93 -21.05
C LYS A 803 -20.55 -38.37 -22.36
N ARG A 804 -21.74 -39.01 -22.32
CA ARG A 804 -22.46 -39.43 -23.54
C ARG A 804 -22.85 -38.25 -24.42
N VAL A 805 -23.35 -37.16 -23.83
CA VAL A 805 -23.66 -35.90 -24.52
C VAL A 805 -22.41 -35.31 -25.20
N GLU A 806 -21.28 -35.26 -24.50
CA GLU A 806 -20.03 -34.70 -25.04
C GLU A 806 -19.43 -35.56 -26.17
N GLU A 807 -19.45 -36.89 -26.02
CA GLU A 807 -19.04 -37.81 -27.09
C GLU A 807 -20.00 -37.70 -28.30
N GLY A 808 -21.30 -37.52 -28.09
CA GLY A 808 -22.29 -37.26 -29.14
C GLY A 808 -22.01 -35.99 -29.95
N LYS A 809 -21.45 -34.95 -29.32
CA LYS A 809 -21.03 -33.70 -29.97
C LYS A 809 -19.67 -33.80 -30.66
N THR A 810 -18.71 -34.49 -30.05
CA THR A 810 -17.28 -34.43 -30.47
C THR A 810 -16.80 -35.58 -31.34
N LEU A 811 -17.46 -36.75 -31.29
CA LEU A 811 -16.98 -37.96 -31.98
C LEU A 811 -17.04 -37.83 -33.51
N ALA A 812 -18.13 -37.27 -34.07
CA ALA A 812 -18.27 -37.12 -35.52
C ALA A 812 -17.22 -36.16 -36.14
N PRO A 813 -16.96 -34.96 -35.60
CA PRO A 813 -15.83 -34.12 -36.01
C PRO A 813 -14.47 -34.84 -35.93
N ALA A 814 -14.21 -35.59 -34.84
CA ALA A 814 -12.95 -36.31 -34.67
C ALA A 814 -12.78 -37.45 -35.69
N LEU A 815 -13.86 -38.18 -36.00
CA LEU A 815 -13.90 -39.21 -37.04
C LEU A 815 -13.61 -38.63 -38.42
N ASN A 816 -14.27 -37.53 -38.79
CA ASN A 816 -14.07 -36.87 -40.07
C ASN A 816 -12.62 -36.39 -40.26
N ASN A 817 -11.98 -35.91 -39.20
CA ASN A 817 -10.56 -35.54 -39.20
C ASN A 817 -9.64 -36.76 -39.43
N LEU A 818 -9.88 -37.86 -38.69
CA LEU A 818 -9.14 -39.12 -38.87
C LEU A 818 -9.29 -39.70 -40.28
N GLU A 819 -10.49 -39.63 -40.88
CA GLU A 819 -10.74 -40.08 -42.25
C GLU A 819 -10.09 -39.17 -43.29
N SER A 820 -10.14 -37.86 -43.10
CA SER A 820 -9.43 -36.89 -43.96
C SER A 820 -7.92 -37.15 -43.96
N MET A 821 -7.32 -37.37 -42.79
CA MET A 821 -5.90 -37.69 -42.66
C MET A 821 -5.54 -39.07 -43.24
N LEU A 822 -6.39 -40.08 -43.03
CA LEU A 822 -6.23 -41.43 -43.57
C LEU A 822 -6.31 -41.44 -45.10
N ASN A 823 -7.26 -40.71 -45.68
CA ASN A 823 -7.42 -40.56 -47.13
C ASN A 823 -6.26 -39.78 -47.75
N SER A 824 -5.84 -38.68 -47.12
CA SER A 824 -4.65 -37.92 -47.54
C SER A 824 -3.37 -38.78 -47.51
N SER A 825 -3.20 -39.60 -46.47
CA SER A 825 -2.09 -40.54 -46.35
C SER A 825 -2.15 -41.64 -47.43
N ARG A 826 -3.35 -42.13 -47.77
CA ARG A 826 -3.56 -43.09 -48.87
C ARG A 826 -3.28 -42.50 -50.25
N ILE A 827 -3.59 -41.21 -50.48
CA ILE A 827 -3.21 -40.50 -51.70
C ILE A 827 -1.68 -40.41 -51.80
N MET A 828 -1.00 -40.10 -50.69
CA MET A 828 0.46 -40.03 -50.64
C MET A 828 1.13 -41.40 -50.92
N VAL A 829 0.59 -42.50 -50.39
CA VAL A 829 1.07 -43.87 -50.71
C VAL A 829 0.92 -44.18 -52.21
N LYS A 830 -0.16 -43.73 -52.86
CA LYS A 830 -0.36 -43.90 -54.32
C LYS A 830 0.61 -43.11 -55.20
N MET A 831 1.42 -42.21 -54.63
CA MET A 831 2.51 -41.51 -55.33
C MET A 831 3.86 -42.24 -55.24
N GLY A 832 3.90 -43.43 -54.62
CA GLY A 832 5.07 -44.31 -54.56
C GLY A 832 5.02 -45.44 -55.58
N GLY A 833 6.21 -45.92 -55.98
CA GLY A 833 6.38 -46.90 -57.05
C GLY A 833 7.85 -47.15 -57.40
N ASP A 834 8.08 -47.73 -58.58
CA ASP A 834 9.41 -48.13 -59.07
C ASP A 834 9.85 -47.34 -60.32
N ASP A 835 9.12 -46.29 -60.72
CA ASP A 835 9.38 -45.51 -61.95
C ASP A 835 9.96 -44.11 -61.68
N GLU A 836 10.51 -43.46 -62.70
CA GLU A 836 11.14 -42.12 -62.60
C GLU A 836 10.19 -40.99 -62.18
N LYS A 837 8.87 -41.27 -62.10
CA LYS A 837 7.83 -40.31 -61.70
C LYS A 837 7.33 -40.54 -60.27
N SER A 838 7.71 -41.64 -59.64
CA SER A 838 7.36 -41.99 -58.27
C SER A 838 8.13 -41.13 -57.27
N LEU A 839 7.42 -40.61 -56.27
CA LEU A 839 8.00 -39.74 -55.21
C LEU A 839 8.49 -40.53 -53.98
N PHE A 840 8.23 -41.85 -53.95
CA PHE A 840 8.54 -42.73 -52.82
C PHE A 840 8.92 -44.14 -53.32
N ASN A 841 9.89 -44.77 -52.66
CA ASN A 841 10.21 -46.18 -52.87
C ASN A 841 9.02 -47.07 -52.48
N LYS A 842 8.57 -47.91 -53.41
CA LYS A 842 7.46 -48.86 -53.27
C LYS A 842 7.50 -49.72 -52.01
N SER A 843 8.67 -50.19 -51.57
CA SER A 843 8.80 -51.04 -50.37
C SER A 843 8.38 -50.30 -49.10
N ASP A 844 8.73 -49.01 -48.99
CA ASP A 844 8.31 -48.16 -47.87
C ASP A 844 6.85 -47.69 -48.03
N ALA A 845 6.39 -47.45 -49.26
CA ALA A 845 4.99 -47.14 -49.56
C ALA A 845 4.05 -48.29 -49.19
N ASP A 846 4.38 -49.54 -49.58
CA ASP A 846 3.66 -50.76 -49.21
C ASP A 846 3.67 -50.99 -47.68
N ALA A 847 4.80 -50.73 -47.02
CA ALA A 847 4.92 -50.88 -45.57
C ALA A 847 4.08 -49.86 -44.80
N PHE A 848 3.92 -48.64 -45.32
CA PHE A 848 3.01 -47.64 -44.76
C PHE A 848 1.54 -47.93 -45.13
N GLY A 849 1.25 -48.31 -46.38
CA GLY A 849 -0.07 -48.74 -46.83
C GLY A 849 -0.67 -49.85 -45.96
N LYS A 850 0.11 -50.90 -45.67
CA LYS A 850 -0.27 -52.00 -44.75
C LYS A 850 -0.57 -51.55 -43.31
N LYS A 851 -0.18 -50.33 -42.91
CA LYS A 851 -0.57 -49.71 -41.64
C LYS A 851 -1.84 -48.87 -41.78
N LEU A 852 -1.95 -48.10 -42.86
CA LEU A 852 -3.16 -47.35 -43.20
C LEU A 852 -4.37 -48.28 -43.35
N ASP A 853 -4.20 -49.45 -43.97
CA ASP A 853 -5.28 -50.42 -44.16
C ASP A 853 -5.69 -51.09 -42.85
N LYS A 854 -4.73 -51.42 -41.96
CA LYS A 854 -5.05 -51.88 -40.59
C LYS A 854 -5.80 -50.82 -39.78
N LEU A 855 -5.44 -49.55 -39.95
CA LEU A 855 -6.14 -48.43 -39.33
C LEU A 855 -7.54 -48.25 -39.92
N ALA A 856 -7.71 -48.43 -41.23
CA ALA A 856 -9.01 -48.39 -41.91
C ALA A 856 -9.93 -49.54 -41.45
N THR A 857 -9.43 -50.78 -41.39
CA THR A 857 -10.20 -51.93 -40.86
C THR A 857 -10.66 -51.67 -39.44
N TRP A 858 -9.75 -51.26 -38.53
CA TRP A 858 -10.10 -50.89 -37.16
C TRP A 858 -11.15 -49.77 -37.09
N LEU A 859 -11.06 -48.79 -37.99
CA LEU A 859 -11.98 -47.65 -38.03
C LEU A 859 -13.37 -48.07 -38.50
N THR A 860 -13.47 -48.94 -39.52
CA THR A 860 -14.73 -49.53 -39.98
C THR A 860 -15.35 -50.40 -38.89
N GLU A 861 -14.59 -51.33 -38.30
CA GLU A 861 -15.04 -52.19 -37.19
C GLU A 861 -15.61 -51.37 -36.01
N LYS A 862 -14.91 -50.29 -35.62
CA LYS A 862 -15.33 -49.40 -34.54
C LYS A 862 -16.51 -48.50 -34.92
N LYS A 863 -16.60 -48.01 -36.17
CA LYS A 863 -17.78 -47.28 -36.65
C LYS A 863 -19.02 -48.19 -36.68
N GLU A 864 -18.90 -49.43 -37.15
CA GLU A 864 -19.98 -50.42 -37.13
C GLU A 864 -20.38 -50.82 -35.71
N ALA A 865 -19.43 -50.90 -34.77
CA ALA A 865 -19.73 -51.14 -33.37
C ALA A 865 -20.44 -49.94 -32.72
N GLN A 866 -20.08 -48.71 -33.08
CA GLN A 866 -20.73 -47.49 -32.60
C GLN A 866 -22.13 -47.28 -33.20
N ALA A 867 -22.33 -47.60 -34.48
CA ALA A 867 -23.62 -47.50 -35.16
C ALA A 867 -24.70 -48.47 -34.61
N LYS A 868 -24.30 -49.44 -33.78
CA LYS A 868 -25.18 -50.37 -33.06
C LYS A 868 -25.55 -49.90 -31.65
N ARG A 869 -25.03 -48.74 -31.20
CA ARG A 869 -25.32 -48.14 -29.88
C ARG A 869 -26.43 -47.11 -29.97
N GLN A 870 -27.32 -47.10 -28.99
CA GLN A 870 -28.26 -45.99 -28.79
C GLN A 870 -27.54 -44.80 -28.11
N PRO A 871 -28.03 -43.54 -28.24
CA PRO A 871 -27.34 -42.38 -27.66
C PRO A 871 -27.22 -42.40 -26.13
N HIS A 872 -28.11 -43.12 -25.44
CA HIS A 872 -28.04 -43.34 -23.99
C HIS A 872 -27.19 -44.56 -23.57
N GLU A 873 -26.61 -45.31 -24.52
CA GLU A 873 -25.62 -46.35 -24.19
C GLU A 873 -24.21 -45.77 -24.17
N ASP A 874 -23.32 -46.40 -23.39
CA ASP A 874 -21.91 -46.03 -23.38
C ASP A 874 -21.25 -46.32 -24.76
N PRO A 875 -20.50 -45.37 -25.34
CA PRO A 875 -20.00 -45.49 -26.70
C PRO A 875 -18.99 -46.62 -26.88
N ALA A 876 -19.16 -47.39 -27.95
CA ALA A 876 -18.23 -48.43 -28.39
C ALA A 876 -16.95 -47.85 -29.02
N LEU A 877 -16.96 -46.57 -29.41
CA LEU A 877 -15.79 -45.81 -29.84
C LEU A 877 -15.81 -44.42 -29.20
N THR A 878 -14.75 -44.07 -28.48
CA THR A 878 -14.60 -42.75 -27.85
C THR A 878 -13.75 -41.79 -28.70
N THR A 879 -14.02 -40.50 -28.56
CA THR A 879 -13.24 -39.40 -29.17
C THR A 879 -11.77 -39.46 -28.73
N SER A 880 -11.51 -39.93 -27.51
CA SER A 880 -10.14 -40.18 -27.00
C SER A 880 -9.41 -41.29 -27.76
N GLU A 881 -10.08 -42.41 -28.09
CA GLU A 881 -9.50 -43.45 -28.95
C GLU A 881 -9.22 -42.93 -30.37
N VAL A 882 -10.15 -42.16 -30.94
CA VAL A 882 -9.97 -41.55 -32.27
C VAL A 882 -8.78 -40.58 -32.28
N ALA A 883 -8.67 -39.71 -31.28
CA ALA A 883 -7.54 -38.78 -31.13
C ALA A 883 -6.20 -39.51 -30.91
N ALA A 884 -6.19 -40.60 -30.14
CA ALA A 884 -4.99 -41.43 -29.97
C ALA A 884 -4.54 -42.08 -31.28
N LYS A 885 -5.49 -42.51 -32.12
CA LYS A 885 -5.21 -43.08 -33.45
C LYS A 885 -4.77 -42.02 -34.45
N LEU A 886 -5.39 -40.84 -34.46
CA LEU A 886 -4.96 -39.67 -35.25
C LEU A 886 -3.50 -39.30 -34.92
N LYS A 887 -3.15 -39.23 -33.63
CA LYS A 887 -1.78 -38.97 -33.16
C LYS A 887 -0.80 -40.10 -33.45
N SER A 888 -1.28 -41.33 -33.64
CA SER A 888 -0.47 -42.45 -34.14
C SER A 888 -0.23 -42.33 -35.65
N LEU A 889 -1.27 -42.03 -36.43
CA LEU A 889 -1.18 -41.83 -37.87
C LEU A 889 -0.25 -40.67 -38.22
N ASP A 890 -0.36 -39.54 -37.52
CA ASP A 890 0.57 -38.41 -37.64
C ASP A 890 2.03 -38.81 -37.45
N ARG A 891 2.34 -39.58 -36.40
CA ARG A 891 3.71 -40.06 -36.15
C ARG A 891 4.21 -40.99 -37.24
N GLU A 892 3.35 -41.86 -37.78
CA GLU A 892 3.72 -42.78 -38.85
C GLU A 892 3.88 -42.07 -40.20
N LEU A 893 3.02 -41.09 -40.50
CA LEU A 893 3.13 -40.20 -41.66
C LEU A 893 4.40 -39.36 -41.59
N ASN A 894 4.71 -38.75 -40.44
CA ASN A 894 5.95 -38.00 -40.24
C ASN A 894 7.20 -38.89 -40.31
N ALA A 895 7.13 -40.15 -39.84
CA ALA A 895 8.21 -41.11 -39.99
C ALA A 895 8.42 -41.53 -41.46
N PHE A 896 7.33 -41.74 -42.21
CA PHE A 896 7.35 -42.01 -43.65
C PHE A 896 7.92 -40.84 -44.45
N MET A 897 7.48 -39.61 -44.15
CA MET A 897 8.03 -38.37 -44.75
C MET A 897 9.50 -38.15 -44.39
N LYS A 898 9.94 -38.49 -43.17
CA LYS A 898 11.35 -38.44 -42.78
C LYS A 898 12.20 -39.46 -43.52
N LYS A 899 11.69 -40.70 -43.69
CA LYS A 899 12.31 -41.71 -44.55
C LYS A 899 12.43 -41.21 -46.00
N MET A 900 11.36 -40.67 -46.59
CA MET A 900 11.38 -40.12 -47.95
C MET A 900 12.47 -39.03 -48.12
N LYS A 901 12.61 -38.10 -47.16
CA LYS A 901 13.72 -37.14 -47.18
C LYS A 901 15.10 -37.81 -47.13
N GLN A 902 15.28 -38.87 -46.36
CA GLN A 902 16.54 -39.60 -46.26
C GLN A 902 16.84 -40.46 -47.51
N THR A 903 15.84 -41.09 -48.12
CA THR A 903 15.99 -41.81 -49.40
C THR A 903 16.33 -40.83 -50.50
N ARG A 904 15.57 -39.73 -50.66
CA ARG A 904 15.84 -38.70 -51.67
C ARG A 904 17.21 -38.03 -51.52
N ILE A 905 17.74 -37.92 -50.30
CA ILE A 905 19.13 -37.47 -50.08
C ILE A 905 20.12 -38.52 -50.63
N LYS A 906 19.93 -39.81 -50.34
CA LYS A 906 20.76 -40.89 -50.90
C LYS A 906 20.67 -40.99 -52.41
N ASP A 907 19.48 -40.83 -52.99
CA ASP A 907 19.28 -40.86 -54.44
C ASP A 907 20.04 -39.68 -55.09
N VAL A 908 20.07 -38.51 -54.45
CA VAL A 908 20.88 -37.37 -54.87
C VAL A 908 22.38 -37.59 -54.65
N GLU A 909 22.81 -38.21 -53.54
CA GLU A 909 24.20 -38.62 -53.31
C GLU A 909 24.68 -39.65 -54.32
N GLU A 910 23.82 -40.58 -54.75
CA GLU A 910 24.13 -41.59 -55.78
C GLU A 910 24.14 -40.98 -57.20
N LEU A 911 23.24 -40.04 -57.50
CA LEU A 911 23.29 -39.25 -58.74
C LEU A 911 24.52 -38.34 -58.79
N LEU A 912 24.96 -37.78 -57.66
CA LEU A 912 26.21 -37.03 -57.55
C LEU A 912 27.43 -37.95 -57.71
N LYS A 913 27.42 -39.16 -57.13
CA LYS A 913 28.45 -40.17 -57.39
C LYS A 913 28.53 -40.55 -58.87
N LYS A 914 27.40 -40.90 -59.49
CA LYS A 914 27.33 -41.22 -60.92
C LYS A 914 27.80 -40.07 -61.82
N LYS A 915 27.59 -38.80 -61.40
CA LYS A 915 28.19 -37.64 -62.09
C LYS A 915 29.70 -37.50 -61.86
N SER A 916 30.21 -37.78 -60.65
CA SER A 916 31.65 -37.78 -60.39
C SER A 916 32.40 -38.93 -61.08
N GLU A 917 31.73 -40.07 -61.31
CA GLU A 917 32.25 -41.19 -62.10
C GLU A 917 32.17 -40.94 -63.63
N SER A 918 31.54 -39.84 -64.07
CA SER A 918 31.34 -39.50 -65.48
C SER A 918 31.96 -38.14 -65.88
N GLY A 919 32.93 -37.60 -65.12
CA GLY A 919 33.20 -36.16 -65.18
C GLY A 919 34.54 -35.61 -64.71
N GLU A 920 35.64 -36.38 -64.71
CA GLU A 920 36.98 -35.76 -64.67
C GLU A 920 38.03 -36.62 -65.41
N GLU A 921 38.36 -36.22 -66.65
CA GLU A 921 39.43 -36.83 -67.46
C GLU A 921 40.82 -36.26 -67.08
N LYS A 922 41.88 -36.85 -67.64
CA LYS A 922 43.30 -36.53 -67.36
C LYS A 922 43.60 -35.03 -67.26
N ALA A 923 44.00 -34.58 -66.08
CA ALA A 923 44.52 -33.22 -65.86
C ALA A 923 46.03 -33.13 -66.09
N ASP A 924 46.45 -32.24 -66.99
CA ASP A 924 47.83 -31.77 -67.19
C ASP A 924 47.80 -30.22 -67.11
N SER A 925 47.94 -29.60 -65.93
CA SER A 925 49.18 -29.24 -65.20
C SER A 925 49.95 -28.04 -65.80
N LYS A 926 50.58 -27.11 -65.05
CA LYS A 926 50.50 -26.77 -63.61
C LYS A 926 51.28 -25.46 -63.32
N LYS A 927 50.77 -24.52 -62.49
CA LYS A 927 51.55 -23.78 -61.46
C LYS A 927 50.73 -22.74 -60.66
N GLU A 928 51.25 -22.42 -59.46
CA GLU A 928 50.74 -21.43 -58.45
C GLU A 928 49.34 -21.78 -57.89
N GLY A 929 48.87 -21.40 -56.68
CA GLY A 929 49.50 -20.88 -55.45
C GLY A 929 48.39 -20.49 -54.43
N GLN A 930 48.45 -20.69 -53.11
CA GLN A 930 49.44 -21.33 -52.22
C GLN A 930 48.80 -21.94 -50.94
N LYS A 931 49.65 -22.59 -50.12
CA LYS A 931 49.62 -22.90 -48.66
C LYS A 931 48.95 -21.82 -47.75
N LYS A 932 48.49 -22.09 -46.51
CA LYS A 932 48.54 -23.27 -45.59
C LYS A 932 47.51 -23.10 -44.44
N GLU A 933 47.00 -24.20 -43.85
CA GLU A 933 46.64 -24.45 -42.41
C GLU A 933 45.80 -23.44 -41.57
N SER A 934 45.01 -23.82 -40.53
CA SER A 934 44.67 -25.12 -39.90
C SER A 934 43.40 -25.04 -39.00
N GLU A 935 42.88 -26.23 -38.62
CA GLU A 935 42.15 -26.56 -37.35
C GLU A 935 40.70 -26.09 -37.03
N GLU A 936 39.86 -27.12 -36.82
CA GLU A 936 38.92 -27.40 -35.70
C GLU A 936 37.76 -26.47 -35.22
N ASP A 937 36.54 -26.96 -35.50
CA ASP A 937 35.53 -27.43 -34.52
C ASP A 937 34.46 -26.53 -33.85
N LYS A 938 33.19 -27.00 -33.95
CA LYS A 938 31.97 -26.81 -33.12
C LYS A 938 31.74 -25.51 -32.31
N LYS A 939 30.67 -24.77 -32.68
CA LYS A 939 29.36 -24.60 -31.96
C LYS A 939 28.39 -23.82 -32.86
N GLU A 940 27.06 -23.92 -32.83
CA GLU A 940 26.00 -24.11 -31.80
C GLU A 940 25.53 -22.80 -31.09
N LYS A 941 24.20 -22.56 -31.15
CA LYS A 941 23.32 -21.74 -30.26
C LYS A 941 22.96 -20.24 -30.53
N GLU A 942 21.67 -19.99 -30.23
CA GLU A 942 21.00 -18.77 -29.68
C GLU A 942 21.00 -17.45 -30.47
N ASN A 943 19.84 -16.87 -30.82
CA ASN A 943 18.75 -16.37 -29.93
C ASN A 943 17.37 -16.48 -30.65
N LYS A 944 16.17 -16.55 -30.05
CA LYS A 944 15.51 -15.93 -28.87
C LYS A 944 14.85 -14.56 -29.16
N GLU A 945 13.52 -14.58 -29.30
CA GLU A 945 12.53 -13.45 -29.19
C GLU A 945 12.75 -12.26 -30.16
N THR A 946 11.74 -11.54 -30.67
CA THR A 946 10.47 -11.06 -30.08
C THR A 946 9.40 -10.70 -31.13
N LYS A 947 8.13 -10.65 -30.68
CA LYS A 947 7.07 -9.66 -31.01
C LYS A 947 6.36 -9.65 -32.39
N ASP A 948 5.03 -9.63 -32.24
CA ASP A 948 4.01 -8.75 -32.84
C ASP A 948 3.74 -8.70 -34.36
N GLU A 949 2.46 -8.91 -34.66
CA GLU A 949 1.57 -8.29 -35.67
C GLU A 949 2.18 -7.50 -36.85
N THR A 950 1.70 -7.78 -38.06
CA THR A 950 0.76 -6.86 -38.76
C THR A 950 0.09 -7.44 -40.02
N SER A 951 -1.18 -7.04 -40.20
CA SER A 951 -1.86 -6.68 -41.47
C SER A 951 -2.02 -7.65 -42.66
N GLU A 952 -3.27 -7.68 -43.17
CA GLU A 952 -3.67 -7.75 -44.60
C GLU A 952 -3.51 -9.09 -45.38
N LYS A 953 -4.25 -9.38 -46.48
CA LYS A 953 -5.13 -8.54 -47.33
C LYS A 953 -6.24 -9.34 -48.07
N LYS A 954 -7.42 -8.72 -48.25
CA LYS A 954 -8.45 -8.81 -49.34
C LYS A 954 -9.00 -10.16 -49.86
N VAL A 955 -10.34 -10.19 -50.03
CA VAL A 955 -11.18 -10.59 -51.21
C VAL A 955 -12.65 -10.60 -50.69
N VAL A 956 -13.65 -9.76 -51.07
CA VAL A 956 -14.16 -9.22 -52.38
C VAL A 956 -14.94 -10.31 -53.16
N GLU A 957 -16.21 -10.18 -53.53
CA GLU A 957 -17.33 -9.22 -53.30
C GLU A 957 -18.63 -10.09 -53.20
N GLU A 958 -19.90 -9.66 -53.06
CA GLU A 958 -20.58 -8.35 -53.09
C GLU A 958 -21.10 -8.00 -51.66
N GLY A 959 -22.30 -7.53 -51.28
CA GLY A 959 -23.57 -7.15 -51.96
C GLY A 959 -24.81 -7.59 -51.14
N GLY A 960 -25.85 -6.77 -50.90
CA GLY A 960 -26.01 -5.33 -51.12
C GLY A 960 -27.32 -4.78 -50.50
N ASN A 961 -27.38 -3.45 -50.28
CA ASN A 961 -28.53 -2.62 -49.81
C ASN A 961 -29.10 -2.91 -48.38
N ASP A 962 -29.68 -1.94 -47.63
CA ASP A 962 -29.99 -0.54 -47.96
C ASP A 962 -29.88 0.46 -46.77
N THR A 963 -29.55 1.71 -47.13
CA THR A 963 -29.57 3.05 -46.48
C THR A 963 -29.92 3.37 -44.99
N GLN A 964 -29.44 4.57 -44.58
CA GLN A 964 -29.78 5.46 -43.44
C GLN A 964 -28.98 5.20 -42.14
N ASN A 965 -28.07 6.09 -41.71
CA ASN A 965 -28.26 7.42 -41.10
C ASN A 965 -29.22 7.38 -39.89
N GLU A 966 -28.88 7.90 -38.71
CA GLU A 966 -28.10 9.13 -38.44
C GLU A 966 -27.24 9.03 -37.16
N ALA A 967 -26.52 10.10 -36.77
CA ALA A 967 -25.59 10.10 -35.63
C ALA A 967 -25.94 11.13 -34.57
N VAL A 968 -25.83 10.75 -33.28
CA VAL A 968 -25.91 11.64 -32.13
C VAL A 968 -24.75 11.36 -31.17
N LYS A 969 -24.04 12.42 -30.77
CA LYS A 969 -23.23 12.44 -29.54
C LYS A 969 -24.09 13.02 -28.42
N GLU A 970 -23.90 12.58 -27.18
CA GLU A 970 -23.44 13.48 -26.10
C GLU A 970 -23.09 12.73 -24.80
N GLU A 971 -22.34 13.44 -23.96
CA GLU A 971 -21.99 13.26 -22.53
C GLU A 971 -22.15 11.90 -21.84
N LEU A 972 -21.01 11.37 -21.36
CA LEU A 972 -20.76 11.04 -19.94
C LEU A 972 -19.25 10.97 -19.64
#